data_AF-A0A136LAL7-F1
#
_entry.id   AF-A0A136LAL7-F1
#
_cell.length_a   1.000
_cell.length_b   1.000
_cell.length_c   1.000
_cell.angle_alpha   90.00
_cell.angle_beta   90.00
_cell.angle_gamma   90.00
#
_symmetry.space_group_name_H-M   'P 1'
#
loop_
_entity.id
_entity.type
_entity.pdbx_description
1 polymer ?
#
loop_
_entity_poly.entity_id
_entity_poly.type
_entity_poly.pdbx_seq_one_letter_code
_entity_poly.pdbx_strand_id
1 'polypeptide(L)'
;MPVTVFSGDDVVLYGYVGGGHTLVTADSTAEFLAYLALAGFLTPPEVSEEIQSQLKGHPELAAVAAKIAERMQIDPLAVGNNDSEIASALNIAAGNILNAPEGRGILINPVDGGYGNSVVHEGLESIRAINQRRRRTLAYVDQISYTTEDNVEHDAPQEITKVKLSPTTGVTSVVGALGDLISGKVAYAPVISDPVTVPVRPTSAIKTKYNVTFIGIGFIAGDIVSLPESRKQEYRELALRSLALDLFLPVLLKVVIPANKEYFEQLLGSAEGLEAVTWFLERVQEVPGIAEALEPNAQPPSPSQIVLTLLEWVVESETFQNACIDAIQAMMDKVGLKLPNAGDLKVGFTNISGMLKIIDAVLLSLDASAQVVDIVRSKQAEIVEVITNRSKVLLDPPYQVVGSDAEAELTARVPDASGTGELLKYHWTCTGQYGRLKDGIHEGNNFESSKDKVVYAAWSPYGIDVSDKVTVEAFLFADNEWKSLGTAEATVDVRIARLAISPVLVAIKPGESMGVEAFVTPAPPANEVFEYKWITHGTAGSFNGVLEKVGPREVTYVAGSAEGTDKVTVQLFRLDRAKRIFVGEASADVKVETEPSVLYGTIEVAGGVEGGYGGWSSWWEAFVQFPDVPGATSYRAQGFDAYWWGPVDITGPPFSAVQPAAGHHGFSLTGGSGWGFGEPPTQQEVLDYARSASLWRFPGAWPVTVTK
;
A
#
# COMPACT_ATOMS: atom_id res chain seq x y z
N MET A 1 35.06 -33.07 -21.26
CA MET A 1 35.82 -31.96 -21.86
C MET A 1 35.16 -31.56 -23.17
N PRO A 2 34.94 -30.27 -23.44
CA PRO A 2 34.43 -29.82 -24.73
C PRO A 2 35.42 -30.15 -25.84
N VAL A 3 34.92 -30.56 -26.99
CA VAL A 3 35.68 -30.94 -28.19
C VAL A 3 35.00 -30.35 -29.42
N THR A 4 35.79 -29.72 -30.27
CA THR A 4 35.36 -29.22 -31.58
C THR A 4 35.98 -30.07 -32.67
N VAL A 5 35.17 -30.51 -33.63
CA VAL A 5 35.60 -31.31 -34.79
C VAL A 5 35.66 -30.40 -36.01
N PHE A 6 36.81 -30.38 -36.68
CA PHE A 6 37.07 -29.56 -37.86
C PHE A 6 37.24 -30.41 -39.13
N SER A 7 36.89 -29.84 -40.28
CA SER A 7 37.25 -30.32 -41.61
C SER A 7 37.97 -29.21 -42.37
N GLY A 8 39.30 -29.21 -42.33
CA GLY A 8 40.07 -28.03 -42.72
C GLY A 8 39.96 -26.94 -41.64
N ASP A 9 39.66 -25.71 -42.05
CA ASP A 9 39.43 -24.58 -41.13
C ASP A 9 37.95 -24.46 -40.71
N ASP A 10 37.08 -25.30 -41.26
CA ASP A 10 35.63 -25.24 -41.04
C ASP A 10 35.19 -26.17 -39.92
N VAL A 11 34.27 -25.68 -39.08
CA VAL A 11 33.74 -26.44 -37.95
C VAL A 11 32.59 -27.35 -38.39
N VAL A 12 32.69 -28.63 -38.05
CA VAL A 12 31.72 -29.67 -38.43
C VAL A 12 30.80 -30.01 -37.25
N LEU A 13 31.34 -30.21 -36.05
CA LEU A 13 30.59 -30.57 -34.85
C LEU A 13 31.22 -30.01 -33.57
N TYR A 14 30.40 -29.86 -32.54
CA TYR A 14 30.81 -29.57 -31.16
C TYR A 14 30.33 -30.68 -30.24
N GLY A 15 30.96 -30.94 -29.12
CA GLY A 15 30.43 -31.91 -28.16
C GLY A 15 31.31 -32.08 -26.94
N TYR A 16 30.96 -33.04 -26.09
CA TYR A 16 31.78 -33.45 -24.97
C TYR A 16 32.43 -34.81 -25.21
N VAL A 17 33.71 -34.92 -24.84
CA VAL A 17 34.39 -36.20 -24.67
C VAL A 17 34.73 -36.36 -23.19
N GLY A 18 34.21 -37.42 -22.55
CA GLY A 18 34.21 -37.61 -21.10
C GLY A 18 32.80 -37.88 -20.55
N GLY A 19 32.70 -38.35 -19.28
CA GLY A 19 31.39 -38.60 -18.65
C GLY A 19 30.56 -39.70 -19.33
N GLY A 20 31.16 -40.59 -20.12
CA GLY A 20 30.48 -41.64 -20.89
C GLY A 20 30.31 -41.34 -22.39
N HIS A 21 30.60 -40.13 -22.86
CA HIS A 21 30.71 -39.83 -24.30
C HIS A 21 32.12 -40.11 -24.78
N THR A 22 32.25 -41.00 -25.76
CA THR A 22 33.53 -41.37 -26.40
C THR A 22 33.65 -40.81 -27.82
N LEU A 23 32.56 -40.26 -28.37
CA LEU A 23 32.46 -39.75 -29.73
C LEU A 23 31.68 -38.43 -29.71
N VAL A 24 32.06 -37.52 -30.59
CA VAL A 24 31.26 -36.33 -30.90
C VAL A 24 30.19 -36.74 -31.91
N THR A 25 28.95 -36.83 -31.43
CA THR A 25 27.74 -37.16 -32.21
C THR A 25 26.76 -36.00 -32.18
N ALA A 26 25.74 -36.01 -33.05
CA ALA A 26 24.66 -35.03 -33.04
C ALA A 26 23.98 -34.90 -31.66
N ASP A 27 23.86 -35.99 -30.89
CA ASP A 27 23.35 -35.96 -29.51
C ASP A 27 24.28 -35.17 -28.59
N SER A 28 25.58 -35.50 -28.59
CA SER A 28 26.55 -34.75 -27.76
C SER A 28 26.69 -33.28 -28.19
N THR A 29 26.42 -32.99 -29.47
CA THR A 29 26.36 -31.62 -29.99
C THR A 29 25.12 -30.90 -29.51
N ALA A 30 23.95 -31.54 -29.53
CA ALA A 30 22.73 -30.98 -28.97
C ALA A 30 22.89 -30.69 -27.46
N GLU A 31 23.49 -31.61 -26.71
CA GLU A 31 23.82 -31.43 -25.28
C GLU A 31 24.77 -30.26 -25.04
N PHE A 32 25.84 -30.16 -25.85
CA PHE A 32 26.79 -29.05 -25.75
C PHE A 32 26.16 -27.71 -26.11
N LEU A 33 25.39 -27.65 -27.20
CA LEU A 33 24.67 -26.44 -27.61
C LEU A 33 23.62 -26.04 -26.56
N ALA A 34 22.92 -27.01 -25.96
CA ALA A 34 21.98 -26.77 -24.87
C ALA A 34 22.69 -26.28 -23.61
N TYR A 35 23.87 -26.80 -23.30
CA TYR A 35 24.69 -26.32 -22.19
C TYR A 35 25.12 -24.86 -22.41
N LEU A 36 25.57 -24.52 -23.62
CA LEU A 36 25.84 -23.14 -23.96
C LEU A 36 24.58 -22.28 -23.88
N ALA A 37 23.44 -22.85 -24.28
CA ALA A 37 22.16 -22.19 -24.31
C ALA A 37 21.49 -21.99 -22.95
N LEU A 38 21.84 -22.79 -21.96
CA LEU A 38 21.50 -22.55 -20.56
C LEU A 38 22.57 -21.72 -19.85
N ALA A 39 23.55 -21.24 -20.61
CA ALA A 39 24.77 -20.62 -20.13
C ALA A 39 25.45 -21.40 -18.99
N GLY A 40 25.42 -22.73 -19.07
CA GLY A 40 26.10 -23.60 -18.11
C GLY A 40 27.58 -23.25 -17.98
N PHE A 41 28.18 -22.66 -19.02
CA PHE A 41 29.55 -22.15 -18.97
C PHE A 41 29.73 -20.94 -18.05
N LEU A 42 28.70 -20.16 -17.75
CA LEU A 42 28.76 -19.07 -16.78
C LEU A 42 28.61 -19.55 -15.33
N THR A 43 28.22 -20.80 -15.11
CA THR A 43 28.04 -21.37 -13.76
C THR A 43 29.34 -21.90 -13.13
N PRO A 44 29.43 -22.05 -11.79
CA PRO A 44 30.59 -22.67 -11.12
C PRO A 44 30.88 -24.09 -11.63
N PRO A 45 32.11 -24.62 -11.50
CA PRO A 45 32.48 -25.93 -12.04
C PRO A 45 31.57 -27.08 -11.61
N GLU A 46 31.23 -27.15 -10.32
CA GLU A 46 30.37 -28.22 -9.76
C GLU A 46 28.97 -28.21 -10.37
N VAL A 47 28.52 -27.01 -10.74
CA VAL A 47 27.21 -26.75 -11.33
C VAL A 47 27.24 -27.00 -12.82
N SER A 48 28.30 -26.56 -13.47
CA SER A 48 28.54 -26.79 -14.87
C SER A 48 28.55 -28.30 -15.15
N GLU A 49 29.19 -29.09 -14.28
CA GLU A 49 29.16 -30.54 -14.32
C GLU A 49 27.74 -31.11 -14.09
N GLU A 50 26.99 -30.55 -13.14
CA GLU A 50 25.60 -30.96 -12.89
C GLU A 50 24.67 -30.64 -14.08
N ILE A 51 24.77 -29.44 -14.68
CA ILE A 51 24.01 -29.06 -15.88
C ILE A 51 24.38 -29.99 -17.03
N GLN A 52 25.67 -30.25 -17.25
CA GLN A 52 26.12 -31.21 -18.27
C GLN A 52 25.56 -32.62 -18.01
N SER A 53 25.53 -33.05 -16.75
CA SER A 53 24.96 -34.33 -16.33
C SER A 53 23.45 -34.40 -16.55
N GLN A 54 22.72 -33.31 -16.30
CA GLN A 54 21.26 -33.24 -16.48
C GLN A 54 20.82 -33.10 -17.94
N LEU A 55 21.64 -32.43 -18.76
CA LEU A 55 21.38 -32.33 -20.20
C LEU A 55 21.67 -33.64 -20.93
N LYS A 56 22.53 -34.49 -20.36
CA LYS A 56 22.89 -35.77 -20.95
C LYS A 56 21.67 -36.66 -21.18
N GLY A 57 21.39 -36.96 -22.45
CA GLY A 57 20.23 -37.75 -22.85
C GLY A 57 18.87 -37.11 -22.50
N HIS A 58 18.82 -35.80 -22.26
CA HIS A 58 17.57 -35.11 -21.92
C HIS A 58 16.56 -35.23 -23.07
N PRO A 59 15.29 -35.63 -22.81
CA PRO A 59 14.32 -35.92 -23.88
C PRO A 59 14.08 -34.77 -24.86
N GLU A 60 14.03 -33.54 -24.34
CA GLU A 60 13.84 -32.32 -25.17
C GLU A 60 14.97 -32.10 -26.18
N LEU A 61 16.17 -32.64 -25.94
CA LEU A 61 17.31 -32.50 -26.84
C LEU A 61 17.30 -33.51 -27.98
N ALA A 62 16.47 -34.55 -27.93
CA ALA A 62 16.36 -35.52 -29.01
C ALA A 62 15.91 -34.87 -30.33
N ALA A 63 15.02 -33.87 -30.25
CA ALA A 63 14.56 -33.11 -31.41
C ALA A 63 15.69 -32.24 -32.01
N VAL A 64 16.54 -31.66 -31.15
CA VAL A 64 17.71 -30.88 -31.56
C VAL A 64 18.74 -31.78 -32.23
N ALA A 65 19.06 -32.92 -31.62
CA ALA A 65 19.99 -33.90 -32.17
C ALA A 65 19.53 -34.45 -33.53
N ALA A 66 18.24 -34.78 -33.66
CA ALA A 66 17.65 -35.21 -34.92
C ALA A 66 17.77 -34.13 -35.99
N LYS A 67 17.51 -32.86 -35.63
CA LYS A 67 17.62 -31.73 -36.55
C LYS A 67 19.07 -31.49 -36.98
N ILE A 68 20.04 -31.59 -36.06
CA ILE A 68 21.47 -31.54 -36.39
C ILE A 68 21.82 -32.63 -37.41
N ALA A 69 21.44 -33.88 -37.14
CA ALA A 69 21.74 -35.00 -38.03
C ALA A 69 21.11 -34.85 -39.43
N GLU A 70 19.87 -34.33 -39.51
CA GLU A 70 19.19 -34.02 -40.76
C GLU A 70 19.93 -32.94 -41.56
N ARG A 71 20.21 -31.80 -40.93
CA ARG A 71 20.83 -30.65 -41.60
C ARG A 71 22.26 -30.95 -42.04
N MET A 72 22.99 -31.76 -41.29
CA MET A 72 24.34 -32.19 -41.67
C MET A 72 24.40 -33.09 -42.91
N GLN A 73 23.32 -33.77 -43.27
CA GLN A 73 23.26 -34.52 -44.53
C GLN A 73 23.12 -33.60 -45.75
N ILE A 74 22.57 -32.39 -45.53
CA ILE A 74 22.37 -31.37 -46.56
C ILE A 74 23.60 -30.48 -46.67
N ASP A 75 24.09 -30.00 -45.53
CA ASP A 75 25.31 -29.20 -45.40
C ASP A 75 26.17 -29.79 -44.26
N PRO A 76 27.30 -30.45 -44.56
CA PRO A 76 28.21 -30.99 -43.54
C PRO A 76 28.72 -29.95 -42.55
N LEU A 77 28.64 -28.66 -42.89
CA LEU A 77 29.02 -27.53 -42.04
C LEU A 77 27.81 -26.82 -41.40
N ALA A 78 26.60 -27.39 -41.48
CA ALA A 78 25.37 -26.75 -40.99
C ALA A 78 25.47 -26.25 -39.54
N VAL A 79 26.15 -27.00 -38.67
CA VAL A 79 26.39 -26.63 -37.27
C VAL A 79 27.38 -25.46 -37.16
N GLY A 80 28.45 -25.46 -37.95
CA GLY A 80 29.44 -24.37 -38.01
C GLY A 80 28.92 -23.10 -38.71
N ASN A 81 27.91 -23.25 -39.57
CA ASN A 81 27.28 -22.19 -40.37
C ASN A 81 26.03 -21.58 -39.71
N ASN A 82 25.71 -21.93 -38.46
CA ASN A 82 24.49 -21.49 -37.76
C ASN A 82 23.20 -21.74 -38.53
N ASP A 83 22.98 -22.98 -38.96
CA ASP A 83 21.73 -23.36 -39.60
C ASP A 83 20.50 -22.97 -38.76
N SER A 84 19.61 -22.17 -39.34
CA SER A 84 18.49 -21.55 -38.63
C SER A 84 17.47 -22.56 -38.12
N GLU A 85 17.37 -23.75 -38.73
CA GLU A 85 16.50 -24.81 -38.24
C GLU A 85 17.07 -25.46 -36.97
N ILE A 86 18.40 -25.63 -36.89
CA ILE A 86 19.08 -26.11 -35.69
C ILE A 86 18.89 -25.11 -34.55
N ALA A 87 19.10 -23.81 -34.81
CA ALA A 87 18.92 -22.75 -33.81
C ALA A 87 17.46 -22.68 -33.30
N SER A 88 16.47 -22.83 -34.18
CA SER A 88 15.05 -22.87 -33.81
C SER A 88 14.73 -24.06 -32.91
N ALA A 89 15.20 -25.26 -33.28
CA ALA A 89 15.01 -26.47 -32.47
C ALA A 89 15.65 -26.33 -31.09
N LEU A 90 16.86 -25.75 -31.02
CA LEU A 90 17.58 -25.50 -29.77
C LEU A 90 16.81 -24.53 -28.86
N ASN A 91 16.28 -23.43 -29.40
CA ASN A 91 15.51 -22.45 -28.63
C ASN A 91 14.24 -23.06 -28.02
N ILE A 92 13.53 -23.91 -28.76
CA ILE A 92 12.34 -24.60 -28.27
C ILE A 92 12.72 -25.55 -27.12
N ALA A 93 13.75 -26.38 -27.32
CA ALA A 93 14.19 -27.34 -26.33
C ALA A 93 14.67 -26.65 -25.04
N ALA A 94 15.45 -25.57 -25.15
CA ALA A 94 15.92 -24.81 -24.01
C ALA A 94 14.77 -24.12 -23.25
N GLY A 95 13.77 -23.60 -23.98
CA GLY A 95 12.54 -23.08 -23.39
C GLY A 95 11.75 -24.14 -22.62
N ASN A 96 11.63 -25.36 -23.16
CA ASN A 96 10.94 -26.47 -22.48
C ASN A 96 11.71 -26.97 -21.26
N ILE A 97 13.04 -27.02 -21.31
CA ILE A 97 13.90 -27.40 -20.18
C ILE A 97 13.74 -26.41 -19.02
N LEU A 98 13.63 -25.11 -19.30
CA LEU A 98 13.42 -24.10 -18.26
C LEU A 98 11.97 -23.99 -17.77
N ASN A 99 11.00 -24.28 -18.63
CA ASN A 99 9.58 -24.23 -18.30
C ASN A 99 9.11 -25.60 -17.76
N ALA A 100 9.54 -25.96 -16.55
CA ALA A 100 8.97 -27.08 -15.81
C ALA A 100 7.47 -26.83 -15.49
N PRO A 101 6.62 -27.87 -15.41
CA PRO A 101 5.16 -27.74 -15.42
C PRO A 101 4.63 -26.87 -14.27
N GLU A 102 3.73 -25.96 -14.64
CA GLU A 102 3.04 -25.03 -13.75
C GLU A 102 2.48 -25.73 -12.49
N GLY A 103 3.02 -25.36 -11.32
CA GLY A 103 2.54 -25.85 -10.04
C GLY A 103 3.12 -25.11 -8.83
N ARG A 104 2.34 -24.15 -8.30
CA ARG A 104 2.47 -23.41 -7.00
C ARG A 104 3.46 -22.24 -7.04
N GLY A 105 3.03 -20.97 -7.20
CA GLY A 105 2.47 -20.04 -6.19
C GLY A 105 3.56 -19.02 -5.81
N ILE A 106 3.51 -17.71 -6.08
CA ILE A 106 2.54 -16.66 -5.74
C ILE A 106 2.55 -15.57 -6.83
N LEU A 107 1.36 -15.05 -7.16
CA LEU A 107 1.15 -13.78 -7.87
C LEU A 107 1.54 -12.60 -6.97
N ILE A 108 2.43 -11.72 -7.44
CA ILE A 108 2.63 -10.41 -6.83
C ILE A 108 2.28 -9.31 -7.84
N ASN A 109 1.27 -8.54 -7.45
CA ASN A 109 0.90 -7.19 -7.87
C ASN A 109 0.43 -6.47 -6.58
N PRO A 110 0.60 -5.14 -6.38
CA PRO A 110 0.83 -4.08 -7.37
C PRO A 110 2.32 -3.74 -7.62
N VAL A 111 2.73 -3.48 -8.86
CA VAL A 111 2.76 -2.19 -9.60
C VAL A 111 3.52 -1.08 -8.86
N ASP A 112 4.86 -1.09 -8.87
CA ASP A 112 5.73 0.10 -9.07
C ASP A 112 7.19 -0.22 -8.77
N GLY A 113 7.79 -0.92 -9.73
CA GLY A 113 9.22 -1.01 -9.95
C GLY A 113 9.40 -1.29 -11.43
N GLY A 114 8.82 -0.43 -12.28
CA GLY A 114 8.59 -0.70 -13.71
C GLY A 114 9.85 -1.13 -14.47
N TYR A 115 11.02 -0.79 -13.94
CA TYR A 115 12.33 -1.06 -14.53
C TYR A 115 13.28 -1.80 -13.57
N GLY A 116 12.72 -2.41 -12.52
CA GLY A 116 13.41 -3.32 -11.60
C GLY A 116 14.21 -2.68 -10.47
N ASN A 117 14.05 -1.38 -10.24
CA ASN A 117 14.41 -0.75 -8.97
C ASN A 117 13.13 -0.28 -8.26
N SER A 118 13.12 -0.31 -6.94
CA SER A 118 12.00 0.25 -6.16
C SER A 118 12.47 0.74 -4.79
N VAL A 119 11.60 1.50 -4.13
CA VAL A 119 11.79 1.93 -2.75
C VAL A 119 10.65 1.35 -1.93
N VAL A 120 10.96 0.79 -0.77
CA VAL A 120 9.95 0.38 0.22
C VAL A 120 10.13 1.17 1.49
N HIS A 121 9.02 1.51 2.11
CA HIS A 121 8.98 2.16 3.41
C HIS A 121 9.29 1.13 4.52
N GLU A 122 10.04 1.54 5.52
CA GLU A 122 10.32 0.76 6.73
C GLU A 122 10.35 1.70 7.94
N GLY A 123 9.61 1.38 9.00
CA GLY A 123 9.48 2.28 10.15
C GLY A 123 8.78 3.59 9.77
N LEU A 124 8.95 4.65 10.57
CA LEU A 124 8.29 5.97 10.35
C LEU A 124 9.05 6.94 9.44
N GLU A 125 10.38 6.86 9.46
CA GLU A 125 11.27 7.82 8.81
C GLU A 125 12.40 7.09 8.09
N SER A 126 12.16 5.88 7.59
CA SER A 126 13.16 5.17 6.81
C SER A 126 12.61 4.45 5.59
N ILE A 127 13.52 4.24 4.65
CA ILE A 127 13.26 3.56 3.39
C ILE A 127 14.35 2.53 3.13
N ARG A 128 14.05 1.53 2.31
CA ARG A 128 15.05 0.65 1.70
C ARG A 128 14.99 0.76 0.19
N ALA A 129 16.16 0.82 -0.42
CA ALA A 129 16.31 0.75 -1.86
C ALA A 129 16.42 -0.73 -2.27
N ILE A 130 15.68 -1.11 -3.32
CA ILE A 130 15.63 -2.48 -3.83
C ILE A 130 16.12 -2.51 -5.27
N ASN A 131 17.04 -3.42 -5.57
CA ASN A 131 17.42 -3.78 -6.92
C ASN A 131 16.95 -5.21 -7.22
N GLN A 132 16.13 -5.37 -8.25
CA GLN A 132 15.57 -6.64 -8.71
C GLN A 132 16.26 -7.16 -9.97
N ARG A 133 17.27 -6.45 -10.49
CA ARG A 133 17.92 -6.74 -11.77
C ARG A 133 19.36 -7.23 -11.58
N ARG A 134 19.84 -8.03 -12.53
CA ARG A 134 21.24 -8.51 -12.59
C ARG A 134 22.23 -7.45 -13.10
N ARG A 135 22.08 -6.23 -12.61
CA ARG A 135 22.99 -5.11 -12.91
C ARG A 135 23.36 -4.37 -11.64
N ARG A 136 24.54 -3.77 -11.62
CA ARG A 136 24.96 -2.90 -10.51
C ARG A 136 24.15 -1.61 -10.56
N THR A 137 23.72 -1.15 -9.40
CA THR A 137 22.92 0.07 -9.27
C THR A 137 23.46 0.92 -8.13
N LEU A 138 23.49 2.23 -8.33
CA LEU A 138 23.69 3.22 -7.28
C LEU A 138 22.35 3.88 -6.99
N ALA A 139 22.00 4.05 -5.73
CA ALA A 139 20.83 4.83 -5.32
C ALA A 139 21.29 6.05 -4.52
N TYR A 140 20.92 7.24 -4.98
CA TYR A 140 21.14 8.50 -4.28
C TYR A 140 19.88 8.89 -3.55
N VAL A 141 19.99 9.29 -2.29
CA VAL A 141 18.88 9.86 -1.54
C VAL A 141 19.18 11.33 -1.34
N ASP A 142 18.43 12.17 -2.05
CA ASP A 142 18.58 13.63 -2.03
C ASP A 142 17.33 14.25 -1.37
N GLN A 143 17.51 15.14 -0.40
CA GLN A 143 16.46 16.06 0.03
C GLN A 143 16.26 17.09 -1.08
N ILE A 144 15.02 17.39 -1.42
CA ILE A 144 14.68 18.33 -2.49
C ILE A 144 14.09 19.61 -1.90
N SER A 145 13.08 19.46 -1.03
CA SER A 145 12.35 20.58 -0.45
C SER A 145 11.72 20.19 0.88
N TYR A 146 11.26 21.20 1.62
CA TYR A 146 10.44 20.99 2.82
C TYR A 146 9.30 22.01 2.88
N THR A 147 8.23 21.66 3.58
CA THR A 147 7.06 22.51 3.79
C THR A 147 6.94 22.87 5.27
N THR A 148 6.72 24.15 5.58
CA THR A 148 6.51 24.66 6.94
C THR A 148 5.04 24.65 7.37
N GLU A 149 4.76 24.96 8.63
CA GLU A 149 3.38 25.01 9.18
C GLU A 149 2.46 25.98 8.43
N ASP A 150 3.00 27.03 7.83
CA ASP A 150 2.27 28.00 6.98
C ASP A 150 1.98 27.46 5.57
N ASN A 151 2.26 26.18 5.31
CA ASN A 151 2.16 25.52 3.99
C ASN A 151 3.03 26.16 2.89
N VAL A 152 4.14 26.80 3.26
CA VAL A 152 5.12 27.34 2.30
C VAL A 152 6.19 26.28 2.02
N GLU A 153 6.40 25.97 0.74
CA GLU A 153 7.45 25.06 0.29
C GLU A 153 8.77 25.82 0.07
N HIS A 154 9.86 25.28 0.61
CA HIS A 154 11.21 25.81 0.51
C HIS A 154 12.12 24.79 -0.16
N ASP A 155 12.85 25.21 -1.18
CA ASP A 155 13.90 24.38 -1.79
C ASP A 155 15.04 24.16 -0.78
N ALA A 156 15.46 22.91 -0.65
CA ALA A 156 16.55 22.49 0.23
C ALA A 156 17.33 21.31 -0.38
N PRO A 157 17.92 21.49 -1.57
CA PRO A 157 18.65 20.43 -2.25
C PRO A 157 19.88 20.01 -1.43
N GLN A 158 19.89 18.78 -0.93
CA GLN A 158 21.00 18.21 -0.18
C GLN A 158 21.10 16.70 -0.39
N GLU A 159 22.28 16.19 -0.76
CA GLU A 159 22.54 14.75 -0.75
C GLU A 159 22.58 14.23 0.69
N ILE A 160 21.70 13.29 1.02
CA ILE A 160 21.64 12.64 2.33
C ILE A 160 22.61 11.47 2.38
N THR A 161 22.53 10.59 1.39
CA THR A 161 23.40 9.41 1.31
C THR A 161 23.43 8.81 -0.09
N LYS A 162 24.41 7.94 -0.30
CA LYS A 162 24.61 7.14 -1.49
C LYS A 162 24.69 5.67 -1.10
N VAL A 163 23.83 4.85 -1.70
CA VAL A 163 23.75 3.41 -1.46
C VAL A 163 24.25 2.66 -2.69
N LYS A 164 25.12 1.68 -2.47
CA LYS A 164 25.56 0.75 -3.53
C LYS A 164 24.72 -0.51 -3.45
N LEU A 165 24.02 -0.83 -4.53
CA LEU A 165 23.25 -2.06 -4.66
C LEU A 165 24.00 -3.01 -5.59
N SER A 166 24.34 -4.18 -5.05
CA SER A 166 24.87 -5.28 -5.85
C SER A 166 23.83 -5.74 -6.89
N PRO A 167 24.25 -6.37 -8.00
CA PRO A 167 23.35 -7.09 -8.87
C PRO A 167 22.56 -8.13 -8.06
N THR A 168 21.32 -8.42 -8.46
CA THR A 168 20.65 -9.61 -7.92
C THR A 168 21.56 -10.81 -8.09
N THR A 169 21.67 -11.61 -7.03
CA THR A 169 22.50 -12.80 -7.09
C THR A 169 21.88 -13.71 -8.14
N GLY A 170 22.56 -13.78 -9.28
CA GLY A 170 22.28 -14.77 -10.29
C GLY A 170 22.49 -16.16 -9.71
N VAL A 171 22.13 -17.15 -10.51
CA VAL A 171 22.30 -18.57 -10.22
C VAL A 171 23.81 -18.91 -10.17
N THR A 172 24.51 -18.47 -9.12
CA THR A 172 25.97 -18.66 -8.94
C THR A 172 26.31 -19.46 -7.68
N SER A 173 25.32 -19.84 -6.86
CA SER A 173 25.42 -20.95 -5.89
C SER A 173 24.37 -22.03 -6.23
N VAL A 174 24.61 -22.74 -7.33
CA VAL A 174 23.56 -23.57 -7.96
C VAL A 174 23.39 -24.94 -7.32
N VAL A 175 24.26 -25.31 -6.37
CA VAL A 175 23.96 -26.44 -5.48
C VAL A 175 22.64 -26.17 -4.71
N GLY A 176 22.30 -24.88 -4.47
CA GLY A 176 21.00 -24.46 -3.97
C GLY A 176 19.97 -24.25 -5.09
N ALA A 177 20.29 -23.48 -6.13
CA ALA A 177 19.30 -22.94 -7.07
C ALA A 177 18.61 -23.96 -8.01
N LEU A 178 19.29 -25.00 -8.50
CA LEU A 178 18.62 -26.06 -9.29
C LEU A 178 17.76 -26.95 -8.38
N GLY A 179 18.22 -27.21 -7.15
CA GLY A 179 17.43 -27.89 -6.12
C GLY A 179 16.26 -27.05 -5.59
N ASP A 180 16.41 -25.73 -5.52
CA ASP A 180 15.42 -24.74 -5.08
C ASP A 180 14.35 -24.52 -6.17
N LEU A 181 14.73 -24.51 -7.45
CA LEU A 181 13.80 -24.48 -8.59
C LEU A 181 12.93 -25.75 -8.66
N ILE A 182 13.49 -26.91 -8.31
CA ILE A 182 12.77 -28.19 -8.22
C ILE A 182 11.97 -28.32 -6.90
N SER A 183 12.33 -27.57 -5.85
CA SER A 183 11.64 -27.59 -4.53
C SER A 183 10.72 -26.39 -4.26
N GLY A 184 10.50 -25.51 -5.25
CA GLY A 184 9.52 -24.42 -5.18
C GLY A 184 9.99 -23.13 -4.52
N LYS A 185 11.30 -22.83 -4.52
CA LYS A 185 11.88 -21.55 -4.07
C LYS A 185 12.29 -20.69 -5.26
N VAL A 186 12.13 -19.38 -5.11
CA VAL A 186 12.23 -18.40 -6.19
C VAL A 186 13.69 -18.06 -6.50
N ALA A 187 14.15 -18.35 -7.71
CA ALA A 187 15.41 -17.82 -8.23
C ALA A 187 15.34 -16.28 -8.32
N TYR A 188 16.47 -15.59 -8.12
CA TYR A 188 16.60 -14.12 -8.25
C TYR A 188 15.99 -13.30 -7.10
N ALA A 189 16.45 -13.56 -5.87
CA ALA A 189 16.09 -12.71 -4.72
C ALA A 189 16.55 -11.25 -4.95
N PRO A 190 15.66 -10.25 -4.75
CA PRO A 190 16.03 -8.85 -4.80
C PRO A 190 17.15 -8.52 -3.80
N VAL A 191 18.06 -7.63 -4.18
CA VAL A 191 19.04 -7.05 -3.25
C VAL A 191 18.39 -5.84 -2.59
N ILE A 192 18.30 -5.89 -1.27
CA ILE A 192 17.70 -4.85 -0.45
C ILE A 192 18.83 -4.16 0.33
N SER A 193 18.86 -2.83 0.31
CA SER A 193 19.82 -2.05 1.11
C SER A 193 19.55 -2.15 2.61
N ASP A 194 20.52 -1.71 3.42
CA ASP A 194 20.26 -1.28 4.79
C ASP A 194 19.24 -0.12 4.83
N PRO A 195 18.52 0.09 5.95
CA PRO A 195 17.59 1.21 6.09
C PRO A 195 18.31 2.54 5.92
N VAL A 196 17.70 3.45 5.16
CA VAL A 196 18.13 4.84 5.03
C VAL A 196 17.11 5.74 5.69
N THR A 197 17.55 6.53 6.67
CA THR A 197 16.68 7.49 7.36
C THR A 197 16.38 8.71 6.47
N VAL A 198 15.09 9.01 6.28
CA VAL A 198 14.54 10.14 5.51
C VAL A 198 13.61 10.99 6.39
N PRO A 199 14.13 11.57 7.48
CA PRO A 199 13.30 12.17 8.54
C PRO A 199 12.73 13.53 8.14
N VAL A 200 11.72 14.02 8.85
CA VAL A 200 11.23 15.38 8.58
C VAL A 200 12.27 16.42 9.02
N ARG A 201 12.81 17.16 8.06
CA ARG A 201 13.86 18.17 8.26
C ARG A 201 13.64 19.44 7.44
N PRO A 202 13.97 20.62 8.00
CA PRO A 202 14.40 20.86 9.39
C PRO A 202 13.26 20.56 10.39
N THR A 203 13.54 20.55 11.70
CA THR A 203 12.53 20.24 12.74
C THR A 203 11.28 21.11 12.68
N SER A 204 11.36 22.32 12.11
CA SER A 204 10.21 23.20 11.88
C SER A 204 9.32 22.80 10.69
N ALA A 205 9.74 21.84 9.87
CA ALA A 205 8.97 21.35 8.73
C ALA A 205 7.85 20.39 9.17
N ILE A 206 6.72 20.43 8.46
CA ILE A 206 5.62 19.46 8.58
C ILE A 206 5.67 18.38 7.51
N LYS A 207 6.49 18.58 6.48
CA LYS A 207 6.69 17.66 5.35
C LYS A 207 8.07 17.91 4.74
N THR A 208 8.76 16.85 4.34
CA THR A 208 10.01 16.91 3.59
C THR A 208 9.91 16.00 2.37
N LYS A 209 10.30 16.51 1.20
CA LYS A 209 10.35 15.74 -0.05
C LYS A 209 11.78 15.29 -0.32
N TYR A 210 11.92 14.03 -0.66
CA TYR A 210 13.15 13.36 -1.03
C TYR A 210 13.01 12.77 -2.43
N ASN A 211 14.13 12.69 -3.14
CA ASN A 211 14.25 11.87 -4.35
C ASN A 211 15.22 10.74 -4.10
N VAL A 212 14.79 9.52 -4.43
CA VAL A 212 15.68 8.37 -4.57
C VAL A 212 16.02 8.20 -6.04
N THR A 213 17.22 8.60 -6.44
CA THR A 213 17.71 8.49 -7.81
C THR A 213 18.52 7.23 -7.99
N PHE A 214 17.98 6.26 -8.71
CA PHE A 214 18.70 5.07 -9.13
C PHE A 214 19.49 5.34 -10.41
N ILE A 215 20.73 4.89 -10.46
CA ILE A 215 21.62 4.96 -11.63
C ILE A 215 22.21 3.57 -11.88
N GLY A 216 22.12 3.06 -13.10
CA GLY A 216 22.63 1.75 -13.49
C GLY A 216 22.63 1.57 -14.99
N ILE A 217 23.40 0.61 -15.53
CA ILE A 217 23.41 0.34 -16.98
C ILE A 217 22.00 -0.02 -17.48
N GLY A 218 21.53 0.66 -18.52
CA GLY A 218 20.19 0.45 -19.05
C GLY A 218 20.05 0.99 -20.48
N PHE A 219 19.04 0.51 -21.19
CA PHE A 219 18.77 0.92 -22.58
C PHE A 219 17.65 1.94 -22.71
N ILE A 220 16.90 2.15 -21.62
CA ILE A 220 15.86 3.15 -21.56
C ILE A 220 16.47 4.37 -20.89
N ALA A 221 16.49 5.54 -21.53
CA ALA A 221 17.15 6.72 -20.94
C ALA A 221 16.59 7.04 -19.54
N GLY A 222 15.27 6.97 -19.36
CA GLY A 222 14.62 7.33 -18.10
C GLY A 222 14.94 8.78 -17.73
N ASP A 223 15.34 9.00 -16.48
CA ASP A 223 15.62 10.33 -15.93
C ASP A 223 17.08 10.77 -16.12
N ILE A 224 17.91 9.99 -16.83
CA ILE A 224 19.35 10.27 -16.95
C ILE A 224 19.64 11.65 -17.55
N VAL A 225 18.75 12.16 -18.41
CA VAL A 225 18.90 13.44 -19.10
C VAL A 225 18.83 14.62 -18.12
N SER A 226 17.96 14.53 -17.10
CA SER A 226 17.75 15.58 -16.10
C SER A 226 18.82 15.60 -15.01
N LEU A 227 19.64 14.55 -14.92
CA LEU A 227 20.71 14.47 -13.92
C LEU A 227 21.88 15.42 -14.24
N PRO A 228 22.57 15.94 -13.20
CA PRO A 228 23.77 16.74 -13.38
C PRO A 228 24.92 15.92 -13.99
N GLU A 229 25.88 16.59 -14.63
CA GLU A 229 26.97 15.91 -15.35
C GLU A 229 27.82 15.02 -14.44
N SER A 230 27.97 15.36 -13.15
CA SER A 230 28.63 14.49 -12.18
C SER A 230 27.97 13.12 -12.06
N ARG A 231 26.63 13.06 -12.04
CA ARG A 231 25.86 11.81 -11.98
C ARG A 231 25.92 11.04 -13.30
N LYS A 232 25.97 11.75 -14.44
CA LYS A 232 26.17 11.15 -15.78
C LYS A 232 27.56 10.51 -15.91
N GLN A 233 28.59 11.14 -15.37
CA GLN A 233 29.93 10.56 -15.32
C GLN A 233 29.96 9.27 -14.49
N GLU A 234 29.31 9.28 -13.34
CA GLU A 234 29.19 8.08 -12.50
C GLU A 234 28.38 6.96 -13.16
N TYR A 235 27.35 7.30 -13.95
CA TYR A 235 26.65 6.34 -14.79
C TYR A 235 27.62 5.66 -15.78
N ARG A 236 28.45 6.44 -16.51
CA ARG A 236 29.43 5.90 -17.47
C ARG A 236 30.37 4.90 -16.79
N GLU A 237 30.93 5.29 -15.64
CA GLU A 237 31.83 4.44 -14.85
C GLU A 237 31.15 3.15 -14.36
N LEU A 238 29.93 3.26 -13.83
CA LEU A 238 29.16 2.12 -13.35
C LEU A 238 28.76 1.17 -14.49
N ALA A 239 28.40 1.72 -15.66
CA ALA A 239 27.99 0.95 -16.81
C ALA A 239 29.16 0.16 -17.40
N LEU A 240 30.32 0.80 -17.57
CA LEU A 240 31.56 0.13 -17.96
C LEU A 240 31.94 -0.96 -16.96
N ARG A 241 31.87 -0.64 -15.66
CA ARG A 241 32.18 -1.60 -14.60
C ARG A 241 31.26 -2.81 -14.64
N SER A 242 29.97 -2.61 -14.87
CA SER A 242 29.00 -3.69 -14.98
C SER A 242 29.28 -4.56 -16.22
N LEU A 243 29.57 -3.92 -17.36
CA LEU A 243 29.85 -4.62 -18.60
C LEU A 243 31.19 -5.39 -18.53
N ALA A 244 32.22 -4.82 -17.92
CA ALA A 244 33.49 -5.51 -17.73
C ALA A 244 33.38 -6.66 -16.74
N LEU A 245 32.88 -6.41 -15.52
CA LEU A 245 32.90 -7.38 -14.43
C LEU A 245 31.84 -8.45 -14.57
N ASP A 246 30.64 -8.07 -15.00
CA ASP A 246 29.49 -8.94 -14.91
C ASP A 246 29.22 -9.65 -16.25
N LEU A 247 29.79 -9.18 -17.37
CA LEU A 247 29.56 -9.74 -18.71
C LEU A 247 30.84 -10.23 -19.39
N PHE A 248 31.87 -9.38 -19.47
CA PHE A 248 33.07 -9.68 -20.27
C PHE A 248 34.10 -10.55 -19.54
N LEU A 249 34.51 -10.16 -18.33
CA LEU A 249 35.53 -10.84 -17.54
C LEU A 249 35.19 -12.31 -17.25
N PRO A 250 33.94 -12.70 -16.93
CA PRO A 250 33.59 -14.11 -16.77
C PRO A 250 33.79 -14.94 -18.05
N VAL A 251 33.47 -14.38 -19.22
CA VAL A 251 33.67 -15.03 -20.52
C VAL A 251 35.17 -15.18 -20.80
N LEU A 252 35.92 -14.09 -20.64
CA LEU A 252 37.37 -14.07 -20.83
C LEU A 252 38.06 -15.12 -19.96
N LEU A 253 37.81 -15.11 -18.64
CA LEU A 253 38.50 -15.99 -17.71
C LEU A 253 38.16 -17.46 -17.96
N LYS A 254 36.95 -17.81 -18.37
CA LYS A 254 36.57 -19.23 -18.53
C LYS A 254 36.91 -19.81 -19.90
N VAL A 255 36.88 -19.00 -20.95
CA VAL A 255 37.19 -19.46 -22.31
C VAL A 255 38.71 -19.43 -22.54
N VAL A 256 39.40 -18.41 -22.02
CA VAL A 256 40.86 -18.27 -22.17
C VAL A 256 41.62 -19.12 -21.13
N ILE A 257 41.07 -19.29 -19.91
CA ILE A 257 41.70 -20.07 -18.85
C ILE A 257 40.78 -21.25 -18.47
N PRO A 258 41.17 -22.51 -18.73
CA PRO A 258 40.44 -23.68 -18.25
C PRO A 258 40.33 -23.64 -16.71
N ALA A 259 39.12 -23.41 -16.21
CA ALA A 259 38.88 -22.75 -14.92
C ALA A 259 39.15 -23.57 -13.65
N ASN A 260 39.63 -22.89 -12.59
CA ASN A 260 39.35 -23.21 -11.19
C ASN A 260 38.66 -21.98 -10.53
N LYS A 261 37.60 -22.22 -9.75
CA LYS A 261 36.73 -21.23 -9.08
C LYS A 261 37.48 -20.32 -8.10
N GLU A 262 38.53 -20.84 -7.46
CA GLU A 262 39.36 -20.09 -6.50
C GLU A 262 39.99 -18.84 -7.12
N TYR A 263 40.30 -18.86 -8.43
CA TYR A 263 40.88 -17.71 -9.10
C TYR A 263 39.95 -16.52 -9.14
N PHE A 264 38.66 -16.71 -9.41
CA PHE A 264 37.71 -15.62 -9.57
C PHE A 264 37.41 -14.90 -8.25
N GLU A 265 37.24 -15.66 -7.17
CA GLU A 265 36.96 -15.12 -5.84
C GLU A 265 38.20 -14.42 -5.24
N GLN A 266 39.40 -14.98 -5.44
CA GLN A 266 40.66 -14.34 -5.01
C GLN A 266 40.99 -13.08 -5.84
N LEU A 267 40.64 -13.08 -7.13
CA LEU A 267 40.84 -11.95 -8.03
C LEU A 267 40.06 -10.71 -7.56
N LEU A 268 38.75 -10.84 -7.38
CA LEU A 268 37.89 -9.72 -7.00
C LEU A 268 38.05 -9.30 -5.53
N GLY A 269 38.68 -10.15 -4.71
CA GLY A 269 38.93 -9.90 -3.29
C GLY A 269 40.23 -9.14 -2.97
N SER A 270 41.09 -8.87 -3.96
CA SER A 270 42.40 -8.20 -3.76
C SER A 270 42.44 -6.78 -4.34
N ALA A 271 43.27 -5.91 -3.75
CA ALA A 271 43.45 -4.53 -4.23
C ALA A 271 44.11 -4.50 -5.63
N GLU A 272 45.01 -5.44 -5.89
CA GLU A 272 45.71 -5.62 -7.15
C GLU A 272 44.80 -6.19 -8.25
N GLY A 273 43.87 -7.09 -7.90
CA GLY A 273 42.84 -7.54 -8.83
C GLY A 273 41.87 -6.41 -9.20
N LEU A 274 41.57 -5.49 -8.26
CA LEU A 274 40.83 -4.26 -8.56
C LEU A 274 41.63 -3.29 -9.45
N GLU A 275 42.95 -3.20 -9.30
CA GLU A 275 43.83 -2.44 -10.19
C GLU A 275 43.83 -3.03 -11.61
N ALA A 276 43.92 -4.35 -11.75
CA ALA A 276 43.83 -5.04 -13.04
C ALA A 276 42.45 -4.86 -13.71
N VAL A 277 41.37 -4.89 -12.92
CA VAL A 277 40.01 -4.56 -13.41
C VAL A 277 39.93 -3.11 -13.87
N THR A 278 40.57 -2.19 -13.16
CA THR A 278 40.58 -0.75 -13.51
C THR A 278 41.34 -0.53 -14.82
N TRP A 279 42.52 -1.13 -14.96
CA TRP A 279 43.28 -1.10 -16.19
C TRP A 279 42.53 -1.74 -17.37
N PHE A 280 41.81 -2.85 -17.11
CA PHE A 280 40.94 -3.48 -18.10
C PHE A 280 39.80 -2.56 -18.53
N LEU A 281 39.18 -1.85 -17.58
CA LEU A 281 38.12 -0.87 -17.85
C LEU A 281 38.60 0.29 -18.72
N GLU A 282 39.81 0.82 -18.48
CA GLU A 282 40.41 1.86 -19.31
C GLU A 282 40.56 1.40 -20.77
N ARG A 283 40.92 0.12 -20.99
CA ARG A 283 41.01 -0.45 -22.34
C ARG A 283 39.67 -0.72 -23.00
N VAL A 284 38.65 -1.10 -22.24
CA VAL A 284 37.29 -1.27 -22.76
C VAL A 284 36.72 0.06 -23.26
N GLN A 285 37.06 1.19 -22.63
CA GLN A 285 36.63 2.51 -23.09
C GLN A 285 37.25 2.92 -24.44
N GLU A 286 38.44 2.41 -24.77
CA GLU A 286 39.13 2.72 -26.03
C GLU A 286 38.51 2.01 -27.25
N VAL A 287 37.54 1.12 -27.04
CA VAL A 287 36.85 0.38 -28.11
C VAL A 287 35.87 1.31 -28.84
N PRO A 288 36.02 1.50 -30.17
CA PRO A 288 35.09 2.28 -30.98
C PRO A 288 33.66 1.79 -30.81
N GLY A 289 32.72 2.70 -30.56
CA GLY A 289 31.32 2.39 -30.35
C GLY A 289 30.94 2.14 -28.89
N ILE A 290 31.87 1.76 -28.00
CA ILE A 290 31.54 1.51 -26.58
C ILE A 290 31.33 2.83 -25.84
N ALA A 291 32.24 3.79 -26.00
CA ALA A 291 32.07 5.10 -25.40
C ALA A 291 30.76 5.74 -25.88
N GLU A 292 30.47 5.68 -27.19
CA GLU A 292 29.22 6.18 -27.76
C GLU A 292 27.98 5.42 -27.27
N ALA A 293 28.06 4.10 -27.10
CA ALA A 293 26.96 3.27 -26.59
C ALA A 293 26.67 3.53 -25.10
N LEU A 294 27.65 4.04 -24.36
CA LEU A 294 27.54 4.37 -22.95
C LEU A 294 27.32 5.87 -22.70
N GLU A 295 27.20 6.68 -23.76
CA GLU A 295 26.80 8.07 -23.60
C GLU A 295 25.37 8.14 -23.02
N PRO A 296 25.13 9.00 -22.02
CA PRO A 296 23.80 9.23 -21.48
C PRO A 296 22.81 9.54 -22.61
N ASN A 297 21.66 8.87 -22.62
CA ASN A 297 20.61 9.05 -23.64
C ASN A 297 20.99 8.62 -25.08
N ALA A 298 22.13 7.95 -25.29
CA ALA A 298 22.33 7.22 -26.54
C ALA A 298 21.27 6.13 -26.68
N GLN A 299 20.68 5.96 -27.86
CA GLN A 299 20.06 4.69 -28.24
C GLN A 299 21.22 3.74 -28.53
N PRO A 300 21.56 2.83 -27.61
CA PRO A 300 22.73 2.01 -27.83
C PRO A 300 22.45 1.06 -29.01
N PRO A 301 23.47 0.60 -29.75
CA PRO A 301 23.33 -0.56 -30.61
C PRO A 301 22.72 -1.71 -29.80
N SER A 302 22.01 -2.64 -30.45
CA SER A 302 21.28 -3.69 -29.71
C SER A 302 22.23 -4.38 -28.71
N PRO A 303 21.78 -4.79 -27.52
CA PRO A 303 22.70 -5.29 -26.50
C PRO A 303 23.57 -6.45 -26.98
N SER A 304 23.03 -7.28 -27.87
CA SER A 304 23.79 -8.29 -28.60
C SER A 304 24.97 -7.69 -29.35
N GLN A 305 24.81 -6.55 -30.04
CA GLN A 305 25.88 -5.85 -30.74
C GLN A 305 26.96 -5.31 -29.79
N ILE A 306 26.65 -4.78 -28.61
CA ILE A 306 27.71 -4.33 -27.68
C ILE A 306 28.57 -5.51 -27.23
N VAL A 307 27.94 -6.64 -26.87
CA VAL A 307 28.64 -7.85 -26.47
C VAL A 307 29.40 -8.47 -27.65
N LEU A 308 28.77 -8.54 -28.82
CA LEU A 308 29.38 -9.05 -30.04
C LEU A 308 30.57 -8.19 -30.44
N THR A 309 30.46 -6.87 -30.49
CA THR A 309 31.57 -5.96 -30.80
C THR A 309 32.74 -6.13 -29.82
N LEU A 310 32.46 -6.30 -28.52
CA LEU A 310 33.50 -6.62 -27.54
C LEU A 310 34.19 -7.94 -27.83
N LEU A 311 33.42 -8.99 -28.11
CA LEU A 311 33.96 -10.32 -28.39
C LEU A 311 34.67 -10.38 -29.76
N GLU A 312 34.14 -9.73 -30.79
CA GLU A 312 34.78 -9.55 -32.10
C GLU A 312 36.14 -8.89 -31.93
N TRP A 313 36.24 -7.84 -31.11
CA TRP A 313 37.54 -7.22 -30.81
C TRP A 313 38.48 -8.09 -29.99
N VAL A 314 37.97 -8.90 -29.07
CA VAL A 314 38.75 -9.96 -28.42
C VAL A 314 39.42 -10.88 -29.43
N VAL A 315 38.79 -11.08 -30.58
CA VAL A 315 39.29 -11.97 -31.63
C VAL A 315 40.14 -11.25 -32.66
N GLU A 316 39.79 -10.02 -33.02
CA GLU A 316 40.37 -9.31 -34.15
C GLU A 316 41.49 -8.33 -33.77
N SER A 317 41.50 -7.82 -32.53
CA SER A 317 42.47 -6.81 -32.09
C SER A 317 43.62 -7.45 -31.31
N GLU A 318 44.77 -7.64 -31.96
CA GLU A 318 45.97 -8.18 -31.30
C GLU A 318 46.43 -7.27 -30.14
N THR A 319 46.24 -5.96 -30.26
CA THR A 319 46.52 -5.00 -29.18
C THR A 319 45.63 -5.27 -27.97
N PHE A 320 44.32 -5.49 -28.19
CA PHE A 320 43.36 -5.77 -27.12
C PHE A 320 43.57 -7.16 -26.51
N GLN A 321 43.93 -8.16 -27.33
CA GLN A 321 44.32 -9.49 -26.87
C GLN A 321 45.55 -9.44 -25.97
N ASN A 322 46.63 -8.78 -26.44
CA ASN A 322 47.84 -8.62 -25.63
C ASN A 322 47.52 -7.87 -24.35
N ALA A 323 46.63 -6.88 -24.40
CA ALA A 323 46.18 -6.21 -23.20
C ALA A 323 45.47 -7.18 -22.24
N CYS A 324 44.50 -7.96 -22.72
CA CYS A 324 43.84 -8.97 -21.89
C CYS A 324 44.84 -10.00 -21.32
N ILE A 325 45.83 -10.42 -22.10
CA ILE A 325 46.90 -11.32 -21.67
C ILE A 325 47.74 -10.69 -20.56
N ASP A 326 48.16 -9.42 -20.73
CA ASP A 326 48.96 -8.69 -19.74
C ASP A 326 48.17 -8.50 -18.44
N ALA A 327 46.88 -8.16 -18.50
CA ALA A 327 46.01 -8.12 -17.33
C ALA A 327 45.93 -9.48 -16.65
N ILE A 328 45.66 -10.54 -17.42
CA ILE A 328 45.58 -11.91 -16.88
C ILE A 328 46.91 -12.33 -16.24
N GLN A 329 48.04 -11.98 -16.85
CA GLN A 329 49.39 -12.25 -16.33
C GLN A 329 49.68 -11.49 -15.04
N ALA A 330 49.45 -10.17 -15.02
CA ALA A 330 49.63 -9.36 -13.83
C ALA A 330 48.75 -9.85 -12.66
N MET A 331 47.51 -10.26 -12.97
CA MET A 331 46.60 -10.86 -12.01
C MET A 331 47.15 -12.17 -11.43
N MET A 332 47.58 -13.09 -12.30
CA MET A 332 48.04 -14.44 -11.93
C MET A 332 49.38 -14.46 -11.20
N ASP A 333 50.33 -13.63 -11.62
CA ASP A 333 51.63 -13.49 -10.95
C ASP A 333 51.47 -13.04 -9.50
N LYS A 334 50.48 -12.19 -9.22
CA LYS A 334 50.18 -11.68 -7.88
C LYS A 334 49.55 -12.71 -6.96
N VAL A 335 48.72 -13.60 -7.49
CA VAL A 335 48.14 -14.72 -6.74
C VAL A 335 49.05 -15.96 -6.70
N GLY A 336 50.29 -15.84 -7.19
CA GLY A 336 51.31 -16.88 -7.12
C GLY A 336 51.05 -18.06 -8.06
N LEU A 337 50.23 -17.85 -9.08
CA LEU A 337 49.76 -18.90 -9.98
C LEU A 337 50.42 -18.72 -11.34
N LYS A 338 50.94 -19.82 -11.89
CA LYS A 338 51.54 -19.80 -13.22
C LYS A 338 50.45 -19.99 -14.27
N LEU A 339 50.31 -19.01 -15.15
CA LEU A 339 49.49 -19.16 -16.33
C LEU A 339 50.07 -20.20 -17.30
N PRO A 340 49.22 -20.76 -18.17
CA PRO A 340 49.66 -21.26 -19.46
C PRO A 340 50.50 -20.18 -20.16
N ASN A 341 51.54 -20.60 -20.90
CA ASN A 341 52.37 -19.70 -21.71
C ASN A 341 51.50 -18.81 -22.60
N ALA A 342 51.94 -17.57 -22.88
CA ALA A 342 51.16 -16.59 -23.66
C ALA A 342 50.62 -17.14 -25.00
N GLY A 343 51.32 -18.10 -25.61
CA GLY A 343 50.83 -18.83 -26.79
C GLY A 343 49.56 -19.65 -26.54
N ASP A 344 49.43 -20.29 -25.39
CA ASP A 344 48.25 -21.09 -25.03
C ASP A 344 47.05 -20.17 -24.72
N LEU A 345 47.30 -18.98 -24.17
CA LEU A 345 46.26 -17.95 -24.01
C LEU A 345 45.80 -17.45 -25.38
N LYS A 346 46.71 -17.19 -26.33
CA LYS A 346 46.35 -16.84 -27.72
C LYS A 346 45.54 -17.93 -28.43
N VAL A 347 45.80 -19.21 -28.12
CA VAL A 347 44.94 -20.32 -28.58
C VAL A 347 43.55 -20.24 -27.95
N GLY A 348 43.44 -19.89 -26.66
CA GLY A 348 42.16 -19.58 -26.00
C GLY A 348 41.37 -18.45 -26.68
N PHE A 349 42.04 -17.37 -27.08
CA PHE A 349 41.44 -16.29 -27.88
C PHE A 349 40.99 -16.75 -29.27
N THR A 350 41.76 -17.64 -29.92
CA THR A 350 41.38 -18.25 -31.19
C THR A 350 40.14 -19.14 -31.03
N ASN A 351 40.00 -19.82 -29.89
CA ASN A 351 38.80 -20.60 -29.57
C ASN A 351 37.57 -19.70 -29.33
N ILE A 352 37.75 -18.46 -28.84
CA ILE A 352 36.67 -17.46 -28.77
C ILE A 352 36.15 -17.15 -30.18
N SER A 353 36.99 -17.10 -31.21
CA SER A 353 36.54 -16.89 -32.60
C SER A 353 35.66 -18.02 -33.13
N GLY A 354 36.02 -19.27 -32.81
CA GLY A 354 35.22 -20.45 -33.14
C GLY A 354 33.90 -20.45 -32.36
N MET A 355 33.92 -20.02 -31.10
CA MET A 355 32.73 -19.82 -30.29
C MET A 355 31.90 -18.63 -30.76
N LEU A 356 32.48 -17.54 -31.26
CA LEU A 356 31.75 -16.35 -31.73
C LEU A 356 30.83 -16.68 -32.89
N LYS A 357 31.33 -17.51 -33.82
CA LYS A 357 30.52 -18.05 -34.90
C LYS A 357 29.29 -18.81 -34.37
N ILE A 358 29.34 -19.41 -33.18
CA ILE A 358 28.21 -20.09 -32.53
C ILE A 358 27.36 -19.11 -31.70
N ILE A 359 28.02 -18.18 -31.01
CA ILE A 359 27.47 -17.15 -30.13
C ILE A 359 26.57 -16.18 -30.90
N ASP A 360 26.83 -15.93 -32.18
CA ASP A 360 25.88 -15.23 -33.08
C ASP A 360 24.51 -15.94 -33.19
N ALA A 361 24.46 -17.27 -33.04
CA ALA A 361 23.22 -18.05 -32.94
C ALA A 361 22.75 -18.30 -31.48
N VAL A 362 23.66 -18.24 -30.50
CA VAL A 362 23.44 -18.73 -29.13
C VAL A 362 23.34 -17.63 -28.06
N LEU A 363 23.75 -16.37 -28.31
CA LEU A 363 23.53 -15.25 -27.36
C LEU A 363 22.05 -14.97 -27.05
N LEU A 364 21.13 -15.63 -27.75
CA LEU A 364 19.70 -15.65 -27.44
C LEU A 364 19.31 -16.63 -26.33
N SER A 365 20.26 -17.37 -25.75
CA SER A 365 19.92 -18.47 -24.85
C SER A 365 20.40 -18.27 -23.40
N LEU A 366 19.40 -17.79 -22.66
CA LEU A 366 18.97 -17.95 -21.27
C LEU A 366 19.69 -17.21 -20.12
N ASP A 367 20.95 -17.48 -19.71
CA ASP A 367 21.50 -16.75 -18.54
C ASP A 367 22.15 -15.41 -18.90
N ALA A 368 23.02 -15.40 -19.92
CA ALA A 368 23.54 -14.15 -20.49
C ALA A 368 22.37 -13.32 -21.06
N SER A 369 21.36 -13.98 -21.65
CA SER A 369 20.16 -13.29 -22.09
C SER A 369 19.33 -12.76 -20.92
N ALA A 370 19.26 -13.43 -19.76
CA ALA A 370 18.52 -12.90 -18.60
C ALA A 370 19.16 -11.60 -18.09
N GLN A 371 20.48 -11.56 -17.97
CA GLN A 371 21.19 -10.34 -17.59
C GLN A 371 21.08 -9.25 -18.66
N VAL A 372 21.24 -9.60 -19.94
CA VAL A 372 21.06 -8.68 -21.06
C VAL A 372 19.61 -8.17 -21.12
N VAL A 373 18.60 -9.02 -20.94
CA VAL A 373 17.17 -8.68 -20.91
C VAL A 373 16.87 -7.76 -19.73
N ASP A 374 17.46 -8.03 -18.56
CA ASP A 374 17.35 -7.15 -17.40
C ASP A 374 17.94 -5.76 -17.70
N ILE A 375 19.09 -5.69 -18.37
CA ILE A 375 19.71 -4.42 -18.78
C ILE A 375 18.87 -3.71 -19.86
N VAL A 376 18.33 -4.43 -20.85
CA VAL A 376 17.44 -3.89 -21.91
C VAL A 376 16.20 -3.27 -21.30
N ARG A 377 15.59 -3.98 -20.34
CA ARG A 377 14.35 -3.57 -19.67
C ARG A 377 14.62 -2.57 -18.55
N SER A 378 15.85 -2.12 -18.37
CA SER A 378 16.23 -1.19 -17.31
C SER A 378 16.40 0.23 -17.83
N LYS A 379 16.05 1.20 -16.98
CA LYS A 379 16.38 2.60 -17.17
C LYS A 379 17.83 2.92 -16.79
N GLN A 380 18.47 3.84 -17.51
CA GLN A 380 19.79 4.40 -17.18
C GLN A 380 19.73 5.16 -15.84
N ALA A 381 18.67 5.95 -15.64
CA ALA A 381 18.31 6.46 -14.33
C ALA A 381 16.80 6.48 -14.09
N GLU A 382 16.41 6.40 -12.82
CA GLU A 382 15.03 6.44 -12.36
C GLU A 382 14.94 7.23 -11.06
N ILE A 383 14.05 8.23 -11.01
CA ILE A 383 13.79 9.04 -9.82
C ILE A 383 12.48 8.58 -9.18
N VAL A 384 12.54 8.21 -7.90
CA VAL A 384 11.38 7.90 -7.06
C VAL A 384 11.22 9.00 -6.02
N GLU A 385 10.10 9.72 -6.04
CA GLU A 385 9.78 10.71 -5.01
C GLU A 385 9.35 10.00 -3.72
N VAL A 386 9.94 10.40 -2.60
CA VAL A 386 9.60 9.93 -1.26
C VAL A 386 9.18 11.15 -0.44
N ILE A 387 7.97 11.09 0.13
CA ILE A 387 7.43 12.16 0.96
C ILE A 387 7.37 11.66 2.40
N THR A 388 8.06 12.36 3.29
CA THR A 388 7.99 12.11 4.73
C THR A 388 7.17 13.24 5.37
N ASN A 389 6.09 12.88 6.06
CA ASN A 389 5.25 13.84 6.77
C ASN A 389 5.59 13.80 8.25
N ARG A 390 5.45 14.95 8.93
CA ARG A 390 5.49 14.97 10.40
C ARG A 390 4.32 14.13 10.87
N SER A 391 4.61 13.09 11.65
CA SER A 391 3.57 12.19 12.15
C SER A 391 2.46 13.01 12.79
N LYS A 392 1.22 12.69 12.42
CA LYS A 392 0.05 13.31 13.03
C LYS A 392 -0.54 12.34 14.03
N VAL A 393 -0.39 12.66 15.31
CA VAL A 393 -1.23 12.04 16.33
C VAL A 393 -2.66 12.54 16.09
N LEU A 394 -3.61 11.61 16.09
CA LEU A 394 -5.04 11.89 15.99
C LEU A 394 -5.71 11.38 17.25
N LEU A 395 -6.75 12.08 17.71
CA LEU A 395 -7.62 11.60 18.77
C LEU A 395 -9.00 11.27 18.19
N ASP A 396 -9.48 10.06 18.46
CA ASP A 396 -10.75 9.54 17.97
C ASP A 396 -11.66 9.12 19.12
N PRO A 397 -12.88 9.67 19.25
CA PRO A 397 -13.40 10.80 18.47
C PRO A 397 -12.73 12.15 18.85
N PRO A 398 -12.68 13.14 17.93
CA PRO A 398 -12.16 14.48 18.23
C PRO A 398 -13.14 15.35 19.05
N TYR A 399 -14.40 14.93 19.11
CA TYR A 399 -15.44 15.57 19.89
C TYR A 399 -16.41 14.52 20.44
N GLN A 400 -16.80 14.65 21.71
CA GLN A 400 -17.75 13.75 22.33
C GLN A 400 -18.67 14.48 23.30
N VAL A 401 -19.92 14.02 23.38
CA VAL A 401 -20.88 14.46 24.39
C VAL A 401 -21.16 13.29 25.32
N VAL A 402 -21.01 13.52 26.62
CA VAL A 402 -21.28 12.53 27.66
C VAL A 402 -22.24 13.07 28.69
N GLY A 403 -23.09 12.19 29.22
CA GLY A 403 -23.90 12.53 30.40
C GLY A 403 -23.02 12.73 31.64
N SER A 404 -23.52 13.47 32.62
CA SER A 404 -22.92 13.44 33.96
C SER A 404 -22.89 12.00 34.50
N ASP A 405 -21.78 11.61 35.11
CA ASP A 405 -21.48 10.23 35.56
C ASP A 405 -21.32 9.17 34.45
N ALA A 406 -21.30 9.57 33.17
CA ALA A 406 -21.03 8.67 32.05
C ALA A 406 -19.54 8.62 31.69
N GLU A 407 -19.17 7.63 30.88
CA GLU A 407 -17.81 7.41 30.42
C GLU A 407 -17.72 7.54 28.89
N ALA A 408 -16.57 8.05 28.43
CA ALA A 408 -16.24 8.29 27.04
C ALA A 408 -14.89 7.63 26.71
N GLU A 409 -14.82 6.75 25.72
CA GLU A 409 -13.54 6.22 25.25
C GLU A 409 -12.92 7.16 24.20
N LEU A 410 -11.63 7.46 24.36
CA LEU A 410 -10.81 8.20 23.42
C LEU A 410 -9.61 7.35 23.04
N THR A 411 -9.32 7.26 21.73
CA THR A 411 -8.20 6.49 21.19
C THR A 411 -7.24 7.43 20.45
N ALA A 412 -5.97 7.42 20.84
CA ALA A 412 -4.89 8.03 20.11
C ALA A 412 -4.50 7.13 18.93
N ARG A 413 -4.46 7.70 17.72
CA ARG A 413 -3.97 7.01 16.52
C ARG A 413 -2.74 7.71 16.01
N VAL A 414 -1.73 6.94 15.64
CA VAL A 414 -0.54 7.42 14.94
C VAL A 414 -0.49 6.66 13.62
N PRO A 415 -1.18 7.13 12.57
CA PRO A 415 -1.36 6.37 11.33
C PRO A 415 -0.03 5.87 10.74
N ASP A 416 1.00 6.72 10.77
CA ASP A 416 2.31 6.42 10.21
C ASP A 416 3.07 5.33 11.01
N ALA A 417 2.71 5.11 12.29
CA ALA A 417 3.33 4.09 13.15
C ALA A 417 2.51 2.78 13.18
N SER A 418 1.43 2.70 12.42
CA SER A 418 0.56 1.52 12.43
C SER A 418 1.25 0.33 11.73
N GLY A 419 1.39 -0.79 12.43
CA GLY A 419 1.96 -2.04 11.89
C GLY A 419 3.49 -2.15 11.92
N THR A 420 4.21 -1.14 12.40
CA THR A 420 5.69 -1.15 12.47
C THR A 420 6.23 -1.98 13.64
N GLY A 421 5.40 -2.32 14.64
CA GLY A 421 5.84 -3.00 15.86
C GLY A 421 6.69 -2.11 16.79
N GLU A 422 6.74 -0.81 16.51
CA GLU A 422 7.50 0.16 17.29
C GLU A 422 6.94 0.36 18.70
N LEU A 423 7.83 0.69 19.64
CA LEU A 423 7.46 0.99 21.02
C LEU A 423 6.98 2.44 21.11
N LEU A 424 5.69 2.61 21.38
CA LEU A 424 5.05 3.91 21.57
C LEU A 424 4.76 4.17 23.05
N LYS A 425 4.84 5.44 23.44
CA LYS A 425 4.41 5.97 24.73
C LYS A 425 3.49 7.16 24.49
N TYR A 426 2.48 7.32 25.32
CA TYR A 426 1.48 8.37 25.22
C TYR A 426 1.47 9.18 26.51
N HIS A 427 1.57 10.49 26.40
CA HIS A 427 1.38 11.42 27.50
C HIS A 427 -0.02 12.00 27.41
N TRP A 428 -0.89 11.56 28.30
CA TRP A 428 -2.30 11.96 28.36
C TRP A 428 -2.48 13.11 29.34
N THR A 429 -3.19 14.15 28.91
CA THR A 429 -3.57 15.28 29.77
C THR A 429 -5.03 15.67 29.57
N CYS A 430 -5.64 16.20 30.63
CA CYS A 430 -7.00 16.74 30.60
C CYS A 430 -7.07 18.02 31.43
N THR A 431 -7.92 18.98 31.03
CA THR A 431 -8.22 20.17 31.85
C THR A 431 -8.75 19.80 33.23
N GLY A 432 -9.44 18.66 33.34
CA GLY A 432 -9.72 18.00 34.60
C GLY A 432 -10.74 18.70 35.49
N GLN A 433 -11.55 19.60 34.92
CA GLN A 433 -12.52 20.37 35.71
C GLN A 433 -13.80 19.58 35.97
N TYR A 434 -14.19 18.72 35.02
CA TYR A 434 -15.49 18.02 35.02
C TYR A 434 -15.36 16.54 34.69
N GLY A 435 -14.16 15.99 34.83
CA GLY A 435 -13.89 14.58 34.63
C GLY A 435 -12.42 14.25 34.87
N ARG A 436 -12.10 12.97 34.69
CA ARG A 436 -10.75 12.43 34.83
C ARG A 436 -10.48 11.35 33.80
N LEU A 437 -9.23 11.16 33.41
CA LEU A 437 -8.82 10.10 32.50
C LEU A 437 -8.42 8.85 33.29
N LYS A 438 -8.69 7.67 32.72
CA LYS A 438 -8.19 6.38 33.20
C LYS A 438 -7.87 5.45 32.03
N ASP A 439 -6.84 4.62 32.16
CA ASP A 439 -6.48 3.59 31.16
C ASP A 439 -6.55 2.16 31.73
N GLY A 440 -7.06 2.02 32.95
CA GLY A 440 -7.13 0.78 33.73
C GLY A 440 -5.90 0.49 34.62
N ILE A 441 -4.82 1.25 34.47
CA ILE A 441 -3.61 1.19 35.33
C ILE A 441 -3.41 2.55 36.01
N HIS A 442 -3.50 3.63 35.23
CA HIS A 442 -3.39 5.01 35.65
C HIS A 442 -4.76 5.66 35.74
N GLU A 443 -4.88 6.62 36.65
CA GLU A 443 -6.05 7.47 36.82
C GLU A 443 -5.60 8.90 37.19
N GLY A 444 -6.13 9.91 36.51
CA GLY A 444 -5.80 11.31 36.75
C GLY A 444 -5.97 12.18 35.52
N ASN A 445 -5.47 13.42 35.60
CA ASN A 445 -5.56 14.41 34.51
C ASN A 445 -4.23 14.63 33.78
N ASN A 446 -3.19 13.91 34.18
CA ASN A 446 -1.85 14.01 33.60
C ASN A 446 -1.08 12.73 33.95
N PHE A 447 -0.82 11.87 32.96
CA PHE A 447 0.01 10.67 33.14
C PHE A 447 0.60 10.17 31.82
N GLU A 448 1.70 9.42 31.93
CA GLU A 448 2.26 8.67 30.81
C GLU A 448 1.69 7.24 30.80
N SER A 449 1.45 6.69 29.61
CA SER A 449 0.95 5.34 29.42
C SER A 449 1.54 4.70 28.17
N SER A 450 1.63 3.37 28.15
CA SER A 450 1.89 2.60 26.93
C SER A 450 0.60 2.29 26.17
N LYS A 451 -0.57 2.70 26.68
CA LYS A 451 -1.87 2.47 26.05
C LYS A 451 -2.26 3.66 25.18
N ASP A 452 -2.70 3.34 23.97
CA ASP A 452 -3.29 4.25 22.99
C ASP A 452 -4.74 4.61 23.32
N LYS A 453 -5.33 4.00 24.35
CA LYS A 453 -6.71 4.22 24.77
C LYS A 453 -6.82 4.76 26.19
N VAL A 454 -7.68 5.74 26.38
CA VAL A 454 -8.13 6.22 27.68
C VAL A 454 -9.65 6.34 27.73
N VAL A 455 -10.19 6.24 28.93
CA VAL A 455 -11.58 6.53 29.23
C VAL A 455 -11.63 7.84 30.01
N TYR A 456 -12.37 8.81 29.49
CA TYR A 456 -12.78 10.00 30.21
C TYR A 456 -14.02 9.66 31.05
N ALA A 457 -13.88 9.73 32.37
CA ALA A 457 -14.99 9.55 33.31
C ALA A 457 -15.51 10.93 33.73
N ALA A 458 -16.72 11.26 33.27
CA ALA A 458 -17.34 12.55 33.53
C ALA A 458 -17.82 12.66 34.98
N TRP A 459 -17.67 13.85 35.53
CA TRP A 459 -18.16 14.27 36.84
C TRP A 459 -18.63 15.72 36.77
N SER A 460 -19.95 15.95 36.68
CA SER A 460 -20.52 17.30 36.80
C SER A 460 -21.33 17.40 38.10
N PRO A 461 -20.77 18.04 39.15
CA PRO A 461 -21.47 18.22 40.41
C PRO A 461 -22.62 19.25 40.36
N TYR A 462 -22.78 20.01 39.27
CA TYR A 462 -23.54 21.27 39.32
C TYR A 462 -24.54 21.53 38.20
N GLY A 463 -25.22 20.54 37.63
CA GLY A 463 -26.43 20.86 36.86
C GLY A 463 -26.20 21.88 35.70
N ILE A 464 -24.96 22.00 35.21
CA ILE A 464 -24.53 22.89 34.14
C ILE A 464 -23.82 22.09 33.06
N ASP A 465 -24.05 22.49 31.81
CA ASP A 465 -23.33 21.97 30.67
C ASP A 465 -21.93 22.57 30.65
N VAL A 466 -20.92 21.72 30.55
CA VAL A 466 -19.51 22.07 30.69
C VAL A 466 -18.67 21.28 29.69
N SER A 467 -17.41 21.67 29.50
CA SER A 467 -16.53 21.06 28.51
C SER A 467 -15.13 20.91 29.08
N ASP A 468 -14.50 19.75 28.87
CA ASP A 468 -13.10 19.50 29.14
C ASP A 468 -12.34 19.26 27.83
N LYS A 469 -11.08 19.68 27.80
CA LYS A 469 -10.15 19.30 26.72
C LYS A 469 -9.31 18.11 27.16
N VAL A 470 -9.15 17.15 26.27
CA VAL A 470 -8.25 16.02 26.41
C VAL A 470 -7.16 16.13 25.36
N THR A 471 -5.90 16.14 25.77
CA THR A 471 -4.74 16.24 24.89
C THR A 471 -3.88 14.99 25.05
N VAL A 472 -3.35 14.48 23.94
CA VAL A 472 -2.36 13.39 23.94
C VAL A 472 -1.13 13.82 23.16
N GLU A 473 0.05 13.54 23.70
CA GLU A 473 1.31 13.57 22.96
C GLU A 473 1.81 12.12 22.80
N ALA A 474 2.12 11.70 21.57
CA ALA A 474 2.70 10.38 21.35
C ALA A 474 4.21 10.49 21.19
N PHE A 475 4.95 9.49 21.66
CA PHE A 475 6.40 9.40 21.59
C PHE A 475 6.81 8.05 21.00
N LEU A 476 7.83 8.07 20.14
CA LEU A 476 8.51 6.90 19.60
C LEU A 476 9.82 6.66 20.35
N PHE A 477 10.11 5.41 20.71
CA PHE A 477 11.44 5.04 21.18
C PHE A 477 12.36 4.73 19.99
N ALA A 478 13.26 5.65 19.65
CA ALA A 478 14.22 5.51 18.55
C ALA A 478 15.58 6.11 18.96
N ASP A 479 16.68 5.49 18.51
CA ASP A 479 18.05 5.89 18.85
C ASP A 479 18.33 5.95 20.37
N ASN A 480 17.72 5.03 21.15
CA ASN A 480 17.75 5.01 22.61
C ASN A 480 17.15 6.25 23.31
N GLU A 481 16.37 7.06 22.60
CA GLU A 481 15.69 8.23 23.15
C GLU A 481 14.19 8.24 22.77
N TRP A 482 13.37 8.92 23.56
CA TRP A 482 11.95 9.14 23.25
C TRP A 482 11.82 10.41 22.41
N LYS A 483 11.31 10.29 21.18
CA LYS A 483 11.07 11.42 20.26
C LYS A 483 9.58 11.67 20.13
N SER A 484 9.15 12.93 20.29
CA SER A 484 7.74 13.31 20.12
C SER A 484 7.31 13.12 18.66
N LEU A 485 6.18 12.45 18.48
CA LEU A 485 5.48 12.29 17.21
C LEU A 485 4.37 13.33 17.03
N GLY A 486 4.26 14.30 17.95
CA GLY A 486 3.26 15.36 17.92
C GLY A 486 2.11 15.16 18.91
N THR A 487 1.16 16.09 18.86
CA THR A 487 0.05 16.20 19.81
C THR A 487 -1.31 16.21 19.11
N ALA A 488 -2.32 15.64 19.76
CA ALA A 488 -3.72 15.74 19.35
C ALA A 488 -4.60 16.22 20.50
N GLU A 489 -5.70 16.89 20.18
CA GLU A 489 -6.71 17.32 21.15
C GLU A 489 -8.09 16.77 20.78
N ALA A 490 -8.90 16.46 21.79
CA ALA A 490 -10.35 16.31 21.67
C ALA A 490 -11.07 17.14 22.73
N THR A 491 -12.33 17.44 22.44
CA THR A 491 -13.23 18.15 23.35
C THR A 491 -14.32 17.20 23.85
N VAL A 492 -14.51 17.13 25.16
CA VAL A 492 -15.55 16.32 25.80
C VAL A 492 -16.54 17.24 26.50
N ASP A 493 -17.74 17.34 25.97
CA ASP A 493 -18.84 18.08 26.56
C ASP A 493 -19.59 17.20 27.56
N VAL A 494 -19.59 17.60 28.82
CA VAL A 494 -20.39 16.96 29.88
C VAL A 494 -21.73 17.69 29.97
N ARG A 495 -22.81 16.99 29.63
CA ARG A 495 -24.17 17.52 29.61
C ARG A 495 -25.00 16.88 30.71
N ILE A 496 -25.93 17.65 31.26
CA ILE A 496 -26.92 17.10 32.20
C ILE A 496 -28.00 16.42 31.38
N ALA A 497 -28.53 15.32 31.90
CA ALA A 497 -29.73 14.70 31.36
C ALA A 497 -30.89 15.70 31.36
N ARG A 498 -31.36 16.08 30.16
CA ARG A 498 -32.56 16.88 29.95
C ARG A 498 -33.73 15.96 29.69
N LEU A 499 -34.80 16.14 30.46
CA LEU A 499 -36.05 15.41 30.29
C LEU A 499 -36.98 16.20 29.36
N ALA A 500 -37.65 15.51 28.44
CA ALA A 500 -38.70 16.06 27.60
C ALA A 500 -39.90 15.10 27.55
N ILE A 501 -41.08 15.62 27.24
CA ILE A 501 -42.27 14.82 26.96
C ILE A 501 -42.62 14.99 25.48
N SER A 502 -42.89 13.88 24.79
CA SER A 502 -43.61 13.91 23.53
C SER A 502 -44.95 13.21 23.71
N PRO A 503 -46.03 13.75 23.17
CA PRO A 503 -46.12 15.05 22.50
C PRO A 503 -46.12 16.25 23.46
N VAL A 504 -45.64 17.42 23.02
CA VAL A 504 -45.53 18.65 23.84
C VAL A 504 -46.88 19.39 24.00
N LEU A 505 -47.73 19.34 22.96
CA LEU A 505 -49.09 19.88 22.96
C LEU A 505 -49.99 18.99 22.09
N VAL A 506 -51.15 18.58 22.61
CA VAL A 506 -52.13 17.77 21.87
C VAL A 506 -53.54 18.20 22.17
N ALA A 507 -54.42 18.26 21.15
CA ALA A 507 -55.85 18.20 21.37
C ALA A 507 -56.42 16.80 21.09
N ILE A 508 -57.20 16.27 22.03
CA ILE A 508 -57.82 14.94 21.99
C ILE A 508 -59.31 15.04 22.29
N LYS A 509 -60.16 14.19 21.70
CA LYS A 509 -61.60 14.25 21.98
C LYS A 509 -61.94 13.61 23.33
N PRO A 510 -63.04 14.04 23.96
CA PRO A 510 -63.57 13.35 25.15
C PRO A 510 -63.72 11.84 24.92
N GLY A 511 -63.20 11.03 25.85
CA GLY A 511 -63.25 9.57 25.80
C GLY A 511 -62.17 8.87 24.97
N GLU A 512 -61.31 9.61 24.25
CA GLU A 512 -60.18 9.03 23.51
C GLU A 512 -58.93 8.87 24.41
N SER A 513 -57.92 8.14 23.92
CA SER A 513 -56.65 7.93 24.61
C SER A 513 -55.45 8.19 23.71
N MET A 514 -54.34 8.65 24.29
CA MET A 514 -53.06 8.88 23.59
C MET A 514 -51.87 8.38 24.41
N GLY A 515 -50.81 7.96 23.72
CA GLY A 515 -49.52 7.70 24.36
C GLY A 515 -48.78 9.01 24.65
N VAL A 516 -48.19 9.12 25.84
CA VAL A 516 -47.18 10.13 26.18
C VAL A 516 -45.89 9.41 26.55
N GLU A 517 -44.77 9.86 26.01
CA GLU A 517 -43.45 9.27 26.21
C GLU A 517 -42.46 10.32 26.71
N ALA A 518 -41.59 9.90 27.64
CA ALA A 518 -40.53 10.72 28.20
C ALA A 518 -39.18 10.42 27.52
N PHE A 519 -38.47 11.48 27.13
CA PHE A 519 -37.18 11.42 26.45
C PHE A 519 -36.09 12.04 27.33
N VAL A 520 -34.93 11.40 27.37
CA VAL A 520 -33.78 11.87 28.14
C VAL A 520 -32.60 12.10 27.20
N THR A 521 -32.06 13.32 27.19
CA THR A 521 -30.96 13.72 26.31
C THR A 521 -29.81 14.34 27.12
N PRO A 522 -28.56 13.83 26.99
CA PRO A 522 -28.18 12.64 26.24
C PRO A 522 -28.83 11.36 26.80
N ALA A 523 -28.94 10.32 25.98
CA ALA A 523 -29.49 9.04 26.42
C ALA A 523 -28.67 8.52 27.61
N PRO A 524 -29.32 8.07 28.68
CA PRO A 524 -28.59 7.60 29.85
C PRO A 524 -27.89 6.27 29.58
N PRO A 525 -26.85 5.91 30.37
CA PRO A 525 -26.18 4.63 30.24
C PRO A 525 -27.16 3.45 30.36
N ALA A 526 -26.95 2.39 29.55
CA ALA A 526 -27.86 1.25 29.44
C ALA A 526 -28.07 0.45 30.75
N ASN A 527 -27.17 0.62 31.72
CA ASN A 527 -27.19 -0.04 33.01
C ASN A 527 -27.84 0.80 34.12
N GLU A 528 -28.25 2.05 33.85
CA GLU A 528 -28.95 2.87 34.84
C GLU A 528 -30.44 2.53 34.89
N VAL A 529 -30.99 2.44 36.10
CA VAL A 529 -32.42 2.20 36.33
C VAL A 529 -33.10 3.52 36.64
N PHE A 530 -34.09 3.86 35.83
CA PHE A 530 -34.91 5.06 36.00
C PHE A 530 -36.33 4.72 36.44
N GLU A 531 -36.89 5.59 37.27
CA GLU A 531 -38.29 5.61 37.63
C GLU A 531 -38.94 6.87 37.05
N TYR A 532 -40.02 6.70 36.31
CA TYR A 532 -40.79 7.80 35.72
C TYR A 532 -42.08 7.99 36.53
N LYS A 533 -42.23 9.17 37.13
CA LYS A 533 -43.45 9.56 37.83
C LYS A 533 -44.23 10.54 36.95
N TRP A 534 -45.34 10.05 36.41
CA TRP A 534 -46.28 10.81 35.59
C TRP A 534 -47.36 11.43 36.47
N ILE A 535 -47.67 12.70 36.22
CA ILE A 535 -48.64 13.50 36.97
C ILE A 535 -49.49 14.26 35.97
N THR A 536 -50.82 14.23 36.09
CA THR A 536 -51.69 15.15 35.35
C THR A 536 -52.24 16.21 36.29
N HIS A 537 -52.12 17.47 35.90
CA HIS A 537 -52.65 18.62 36.60
C HIS A 537 -53.88 19.13 35.84
N GLY A 538 -55.05 18.60 36.19
CA GLY A 538 -56.32 18.99 35.60
C GLY A 538 -57.43 18.00 35.93
N THR A 539 -58.58 18.16 35.27
CA THR A 539 -59.77 17.32 35.46
C THR A 539 -60.28 16.73 34.14
N ALA A 540 -59.62 17.04 33.03
CA ALA A 540 -60.06 16.67 31.70
C ALA A 540 -59.63 15.25 31.34
N GLY A 541 -58.61 14.66 31.98
CA GLY A 541 -58.22 13.27 31.80
C GLY A 541 -57.39 12.68 32.93
N SER A 542 -56.84 11.48 32.71
CA SER A 542 -56.06 10.73 33.72
C SER A 542 -55.22 9.61 33.10
N PHE A 543 -54.28 9.03 33.86
CA PHE A 543 -53.53 7.84 33.44
C PHE A 543 -54.24 6.58 33.92
N ASN A 544 -55.19 6.04 33.15
CA ASN A 544 -56.04 4.91 33.54
C ASN A 544 -56.84 5.17 34.85
N GLY A 545 -57.41 6.36 35.00
CA GLY A 545 -58.25 6.72 36.15
C GLY A 545 -57.49 7.24 37.37
N VAL A 546 -56.16 7.35 37.32
CA VAL A 546 -55.35 7.96 38.39
C VAL A 546 -54.64 9.23 37.91
N LEU A 547 -54.52 10.22 38.80
CA LEU A 547 -53.84 11.49 38.51
C LEU A 547 -52.31 11.37 38.59
N GLU A 548 -51.81 10.38 39.33
CA GLU A 548 -50.38 10.09 39.47
C GLU A 548 -50.11 8.62 39.15
N LYS A 549 -49.09 8.35 38.33
CA LYS A 549 -48.68 7.00 37.96
C LYS A 549 -47.15 6.90 37.95
N VAL A 550 -46.61 5.98 38.74
CA VAL A 550 -45.22 5.54 38.61
C VAL A 550 -45.19 4.39 37.61
N GLY A 551 -44.35 4.47 36.59
CA GLY A 551 -44.41 3.51 35.49
C GLY A 551 -43.24 3.59 34.51
N PRO A 552 -43.40 2.94 33.34
CA PRO A 552 -42.40 2.98 32.29
C PRO A 552 -42.27 4.38 31.67
N ARG A 553 -41.28 4.53 30.79
CA ARG A 553 -41.02 5.75 30.02
C ARG A 553 -42.19 6.21 29.15
N GLU A 554 -43.15 5.33 28.89
CA GLU A 554 -44.34 5.59 28.08
C GLU A 554 -45.58 5.25 28.90
N VAL A 555 -46.58 6.14 28.92
CA VAL A 555 -47.88 5.88 29.54
C VAL A 555 -49.01 6.35 28.66
N THR A 556 -50.19 5.75 28.83
CA THR A 556 -51.41 6.16 28.14
C THR A 556 -52.17 7.19 28.98
N TYR A 557 -52.40 8.37 28.41
CA TYR A 557 -53.35 9.36 28.91
C TYR A 557 -54.73 9.09 28.32
N VAL A 558 -55.77 9.15 29.14
CA VAL A 558 -57.17 8.93 28.75
C VAL A 558 -57.98 10.18 29.04
N ALA A 559 -58.58 10.76 28.01
CA ALA A 559 -59.48 11.90 28.13
C ALA A 559 -60.81 11.48 28.78
N GLY A 560 -61.25 12.22 29.78
CA GLY A 560 -62.55 12.13 30.41
C GLY A 560 -63.66 12.70 29.53
N SER A 561 -64.84 12.87 30.11
CA SER A 561 -66.03 13.38 29.40
C SER A 561 -66.14 14.90 29.33
N ALA A 562 -65.30 15.63 30.08
CA ALA A 562 -65.33 17.08 30.16
C ALA A 562 -64.21 17.70 29.31
N GLU A 563 -64.51 18.81 28.65
CA GLU A 563 -63.50 19.64 27.99
C GLU A 563 -62.63 20.35 29.02
N GLY A 564 -61.38 20.62 28.66
CA GLY A 564 -60.42 21.33 29.51
C GLY A 564 -58.98 21.13 29.05
N THR A 565 -58.03 21.80 29.69
CA THR A 565 -56.60 21.58 29.45
C THR A 565 -55.98 20.98 30.70
N ASP A 566 -55.37 19.81 30.54
CA ASP A 566 -54.57 19.14 31.57
C ASP A 566 -53.09 19.39 31.29
N LYS A 567 -52.32 19.78 32.31
CA LYS A 567 -50.86 19.81 32.20
C LYS A 567 -50.30 18.46 32.64
N VAL A 568 -49.73 17.71 31.71
CA VAL A 568 -49.07 16.43 31.96
C VAL A 568 -47.60 16.68 32.29
N THR A 569 -47.16 16.24 33.46
CA THR A 569 -45.80 16.37 33.96
C THR A 569 -45.17 14.99 34.13
N VAL A 570 -43.89 14.84 33.80
CA VAL A 570 -43.09 13.65 34.12
C VAL A 570 -41.89 14.08 34.95
N GLN A 571 -41.68 13.40 36.06
CA GLN A 571 -40.50 13.51 36.90
C GLN A 571 -39.65 12.26 36.71
N LEU A 572 -38.36 12.46 36.45
CA LEU A 572 -37.39 11.38 36.28
C LEU A 572 -36.56 11.23 37.55
N PHE A 573 -36.50 10.01 38.09
CA PHE A 573 -35.63 9.66 39.20
C PHE A 573 -34.65 8.57 38.78
N ARG A 574 -33.36 8.78 39.03
CA ARG A 574 -32.35 7.72 38.97
C ARG A 574 -32.39 6.92 40.27
N LEU A 575 -32.42 5.60 40.17
CA LEU A 575 -32.39 4.70 41.33
C LEU A 575 -30.95 4.25 41.60
N ASP A 576 -30.34 4.76 42.67
CA ASP A 576 -29.02 4.33 43.14
C ASP A 576 -29.14 3.68 44.52
N ARG A 577 -28.88 2.36 44.61
CA ARG A 577 -28.94 1.58 45.87
C ARG A 577 -30.20 1.86 46.70
N ALA A 578 -31.37 1.86 46.04
CA ALA A 578 -32.69 2.20 46.60
C ALA A 578 -32.93 3.67 46.98
N LYS A 579 -31.96 4.58 46.75
CA LYS A 579 -32.17 6.02 46.86
C LYS A 579 -32.69 6.58 45.53
N ARG A 580 -33.77 7.37 45.59
CA ARG A 580 -34.28 8.14 44.45
C ARG A 580 -33.50 9.45 44.35
N ILE A 581 -32.79 9.64 43.24
CA ILE A 581 -32.10 10.88 42.91
C ILE A 581 -32.90 11.58 41.82
N PHE A 582 -33.42 12.77 42.10
CA PHE A 582 -34.16 13.55 41.11
C PHE A 582 -33.22 14.00 39.99
N VAL A 583 -33.59 13.70 38.74
CA VAL A 583 -32.80 14.01 37.55
C VAL A 583 -33.35 15.25 36.85
N GLY A 584 -34.68 15.32 36.71
CA GLY A 584 -35.34 16.45 36.05
C GLY A 584 -36.85 16.27 35.97
N GLU A 585 -37.52 17.31 35.48
CA GLU A 585 -38.95 17.36 35.24
C GLU A 585 -39.21 17.95 33.85
N ALA A 586 -40.22 17.43 33.16
CA ALA A 586 -40.73 17.99 31.92
C ALA A 586 -42.25 18.04 31.96
N SER A 587 -42.85 18.92 31.17
CA SER A 587 -44.31 19.04 31.08
C SER A 587 -44.79 19.31 29.67
N ALA A 588 -45.99 18.83 29.36
CA ALA A 588 -46.73 19.02 28.13
C ALA A 588 -48.19 19.37 28.45
N ASP A 589 -48.86 20.09 27.56
CA ASP A 589 -50.28 20.42 27.72
C ASP A 589 -51.15 19.48 26.85
N VAL A 590 -52.21 18.94 27.44
CA VAL A 590 -53.20 18.10 26.74
C VAL A 590 -54.57 18.78 26.82
N LYS A 591 -55.07 19.23 25.68
CA LYS A 591 -56.38 19.88 25.54
C LYS A 591 -57.43 18.84 25.17
N VAL A 592 -58.44 18.67 26.01
CA VAL A 592 -59.61 17.86 25.70
C VAL A 592 -60.71 18.77 25.17
N GLU A 593 -61.12 18.56 23.93
CA GLU A 593 -62.16 19.39 23.29
C GLU A 593 -62.95 18.59 22.25
N THR A 594 -64.24 18.88 22.12
CA THR A 594 -65.19 18.15 21.25
C THR A 594 -64.83 18.30 19.77
N GLU A 595 -64.30 19.47 19.41
CA GLU A 595 -63.76 19.78 18.08
C GLU A 595 -62.28 20.17 18.20
N PRO A 596 -61.35 19.20 18.14
CA PRO A 596 -59.92 19.46 18.29
C PRO A 596 -59.43 20.49 17.28
N SER A 597 -58.98 21.62 17.82
CA SER A 597 -58.32 22.72 17.13
C SER A 597 -56.87 22.39 16.73
N VAL A 598 -56.34 21.27 17.23
CA VAL A 598 -54.99 20.74 16.98
C VAL A 598 -55.04 19.22 16.92
N LEU A 599 -55.11 18.63 15.72
CA LEU A 599 -55.12 17.16 15.55
C LEU A 599 -53.69 16.61 15.48
N TYR A 600 -53.34 15.69 16.39
CA TYR A 600 -52.08 14.96 16.33
C TYR A 600 -52.21 13.72 15.44
N GLY A 601 -51.26 13.55 14.51
CA GLY A 601 -51.15 12.35 13.68
C GLY A 601 -49.75 11.75 13.80
N THR A 602 -49.68 10.43 13.69
CA THR A 602 -48.39 9.73 13.48
C THR A 602 -47.97 9.98 12.04
N ILE A 603 -46.74 10.45 11.83
CA ILE A 603 -46.17 10.60 10.49
C ILE A 603 -45.59 9.25 10.08
N GLU A 604 -46.00 8.72 8.93
CA GLU A 604 -45.22 7.71 8.22
C GLU A 604 -44.25 8.42 7.28
N VAL A 605 -42.95 8.10 7.41
CA VAL A 605 -41.95 8.52 6.42
C VAL A 605 -42.14 7.65 5.19
N ALA A 606 -42.84 8.19 4.20
CA ALA A 606 -43.23 7.48 2.99
C ALA A 606 -42.06 7.39 1.98
N GLY A 607 -40.99 6.70 2.35
CA GLY A 607 -39.84 6.40 1.47
C GLY A 607 -39.02 7.61 1.03
N GLY A 608 -37.75 7.36 0.67
CA GLY A 608 -36.90 8.34 -0.01
C GLY A 608 -36.95 8.11 -1.52
N VAL A 609 -37.10 9.18 -2.30
CA VAL A 609 -36.93 9.10 -3.77
C VAL A 609 -35.48 9.41 -4.09
N GLU A 610 -34.80 8.51 -4.79
CA GLU A 610 -33.44 8.74 -5.27
C GLU A 610 -33.49 9.69 -6.48
N GLY A 611 -33.35 11.00 -6.21
CA GLY A 611 -33.35 12.05 -7.22
C GLY A 611 -32.00 12.18 -7.92
N GLY A 612 -31.67 11.26 -8.83
CA GLY A 612 -30.45 11.31 -9.62
C GLY A 612 -30.51 12.33 -10.76
N TYR A 613 -30.07 13.56 -10.54
CA TYR A 613 -29.55 14.40 -11.63
C TYR A 613 -28.07 14.08 -11.79
N GLY A 614 -27.74 13.28 -12.81
CA GLY A 614 -26.40 13.08 -13.39
C GLY A 614 -25.19 13.42 -12.52
N GLY A 615 -24.81 12.49 -11.64
CA GLY A 615 -23.52 12.43 -10.98
C GLY A 615 -23.35 13.38 -9.79
N TRP A 616 -22.90 12.81 -8.67
CA TRP A 616 -22.16 13.48 -7.59
C TRP A 616 -22.95 14.04 -6.39
N SER A 617 -24.26 13.83 -6.29
CA SER A 617 -25.00 14.08 -5.04
C SER A 617 -26.29 13.26 -4.94
N SER A 618 -26.37 12.35 -3.96
CA SER A 618 -27.64 11.79 -3.51
C SER A 618 -28.20 12.69 -2.41
N TRP A 619 -29.25 13.44 -2.73
CA TRP A 619 -30.10 14.08 -1.74
C TRP A 619 -31.31 13.17 -1.50
N TRP A 620 -31.60 12.92 -0.22
CA TRP A 620 -32.77 12.17 0.20
C TRP A 620 -33.81 13.20 0.64
N GLU A 621 -35.00 13.11 0.07
CA GLU A 621 -36.16 13.85 0.54
C GLU A 621 -36.98 12.93 1.44
N ALA A 622 -37.15 13.32 2.71
CA ALA A 622 -38.11 12.67 3.58
C ALA A 622 -39.47 13.35 3.38
N PHE A 623 -40.48 12.57 2.99
CA PHE A 623 -41.84 13.05 2.87
C PHE A 623 -42.60 12.80 4.18
N VAL A 624 -43.20 13.87 4.69
CA VAL A 624 -44.14 13.80 5.82
C VAL A 624 -45.55 13.81 5.23
N GLN A 625 -46.32 12.73 5.41
CA GLN A 625 -47.72 12.67 5.02
C GLN A 625 -48.64 12.78 6.24
N PHE A 626 -49.78 13.45 6.08
CA PHE A 626 -50.82 13.55 7.10
C PHE A 626 -52.23 13.49 6.48
N PRO A 627 -53.24 12.95 7.19
CA PRO A 627 -54.60 12.84 6.69
C PRO A 627 -55.23 14.21 6.41
N ASP A 628 -56.11 14.30 5.41
CA ASP A 628 -56.88 15.51 5.14
C ASP A 628 -57.87 15.82 6.26
N VAL A 629 -57.78 17.02 6.83
CA VAL A 629 -58.67 17.50 7.89
C VAL A 629 -59.69 18.48 7.31
N PRO A 630 -60.99 18.12 7.26
CA PRO A 630 -62.02 18.97 6.67
C PRO A 630 -62.10 20.35 7.35
N GLY A 631 -61.85 21.39 6.57
CA GLY A 631 -61.88 22.78 7.02
C GLY A 631 -60.56 23.32 7.59
N ALA A 632 -59.46 22.55 7.54
CA ALA A 632 -58.14 23.04 7.94
C ALA A 632 -57.67 24.20 7.05
N THR A 633 -57.21 25.29 7.67
CA THR A 633 -56.65 26.47 6.99
C THR A 633 -55.13 26.41 6.87
N SER A 634 -54.45 25.69 7.77
CA SER A 634 -53.00 25.45 7.67
C SER A 634 -52.54 24.20 8.45
N TYR A 635 -51.38 23.67 8.06
CA TYR A 635 -50.69 22.61 8.77
C TYR A 635 -49.32 23.13 9.22
N ARG A 636 -48.95 22.84 10.46
CA ARG A 636 -47.63 23.14 11.01
C ARG A 636 -47.00 21.87 11.53
N ALA A 637 -45.86 21.46 10.99
CA ALA A 637 -45.08 20.35 11.54
C ALA A 637 -43.89 20.92 12.34
N GLN A 638 -43.69 20.40 13.55
CA GLN A 638 -42.54 20.75 14.39
C GLN A 638 -41.68 19.51 14.58
N GLY A 639 -40.42 19.58 14.17
CA GLY A 639 -39.45 18.51 14.40
C GLY A 639 -38.16 19.02 15.01
N PHE A 640 -37.40 18.08 15.55
CA PHE A 640 -36.02 18.30 15.94
C PHE A 640 -35.10 17.81 14.83
N ASP A 641 -34.36 18.74 14.22
CA ASP A 641 -33.26 18.42 13.31
C ASP A 641 -31.98 18.25 14.16
N ALA A 642 -31.23 17.18 13.93
CA ALA A 642 -29.96 16.96 14.60
C ALA A 642 -28.84 17.91 14.11
N TYR A 643 -28.98 18.52 12.93
CA TYR A 643 -28.00 19.44 12.35
C TYR A 643 -28.19 20.91 12.77
N TRP A 644 -29.43 21.33 13.06
CA TRP A 644 -29.76 22.69 13.45
C TRP A 644 -30.37 22.64 14.85
N TRP A 645 -29.61 23.09 15.86
CA TRP A 645 -29.90 22.96 17.30
C TRP A 645 -31.12 23.79 17.78
N GLY A 646 -32.31 23.54 17.22
CA GLY A 646 -33.57 24.17 17.58
C GLY A 646 -34.78 23.51 16.87
N PRO A 647 -36.01 23.79 17.32
CA PRO A 647 -37.22 23.32 16.66
C PRO A 647 -37.31 23.92 15.24
N VAL A 648 -37.48 23.06 14.23
CA VAL A 648 -37.76 23.51 12.86
C VAL A 648 -39.27 23.64 12.72
N ASP A 649 -39.73 24.89 12.51
CA ASP A 649 -41.12 25.21 12.24
C ASP A 649 -41.39 25.20 10.74
N ILE A 650 -42.11 24.19 10.27
CA ILE A 650 -42.60 24.16 8.89
C ILE A 650 -44.06 24.57 8.91
N THR A 651 -44.35 25.74 8.35
CA THR A 651 -45.71 26.28 8.28
C THR A 651 -46.06 26.50 6.81
N GLY A 652 -47.16 25.91 6.35
CA GLY A 652 -47.61 26.08 4.97
C GLY A 652 -49.12 25.93 4.82
N PRO A 653 -49.73 26.55 3.77
CA PRO A 653 -51.08 26.20 3.37
C PRO A 653 -51.10 24.76 2.83
N PRO A 654 -52.27 24.11 2.73
CA PRO A 654 -52.39 22.77 2.12
C PRO A 654 -51.88 22.82 0.67
N PHE A 655 -50.70 22.27 0.41
CA PHE A 655 -50.09 22.16 -0.92
C PHE A 655 -50.08 20.70 -1.40
N SER A 656 -50.27 20.51 -2.72
CA SER A 656 -50.26 19.21 -3.42
C SER A 656 -49.03 19.01 -4.32
N ALA A 657 -47.86 19.51 -3.91
CA ALA A 657 -46.65 19.33 -4.70
C ALA A 657 -46.05 17.94 -4.42
N VAL A 658 -46.23 17.03 -5.38
CA VAL A 658 -45.86 15.59 -5.41
C VAL A 658 -46.94 14.69 -4.81
N GLN A 659 -47.62 13.90 -5.67
CA GLN A 659 -48.83 13.12 -5.36
C GLN A 659 -48.70 12.29 -4.06
N PRO A 660 -49.28 12.75 -2.93
CA PRO A 660 -49.43 11.90 -1.77
C PRO A 660 -50.48 10.82 -2.06
N ALA A 661 -50.55 9.78 -1.24
CA ALA A 661 -51.64 8.82 -1.32
C ALA A 661 -52.99 9.55 -1.24
N ALA A 662 -53.99 9.11 -2.02
CA ALA A 662 -55.30 9.77 -2.07
C ALA A 662 -55.86 10.00 -0.65
N GLY A 663 -56.20 11.25 -0.32
CA GLY A 663 -56.69 11.65 1.02
C GLY A 663 -55.63 12.16 2.00
N HIS A 664 -54.40 12.42 1.55
CA HIS A 664 -53.31 12.96 2.38
C HIS A 664 -52.73 14.25 1.78
N HIS A 665 -52.11 15.08 2.63
CA HIS A 665 -51.24 16.20 2.23
C HIS A 665 -49.80 15.90 2.69
N GLY A 666 -48.80 16.58 2.15
CA GLY A 666 -47.42 16.38 2.62
C GLY A 666 -46.44 17.53 2.34
N PHE A 667 -45.30 17.48 3.03
CA PHE A 667 -44.16 18.40 2.83
C PHE A 667 -42.86 17.61 2.65
N SER A 668 -41.92 18.17 1.89
CA SER A 668 -40.58 17.60 1.67
C SER A 668 -39.57 18.24 2.63
N LEU A 669 -38.82 17.41 3.35
CA LEU A 669 -37.67 17.81 4.17
C LEU A 669 -36.40 17.55 3.36
N THR A 670 -35.69 18.60 2.97
CA THR A 670 -34.41 18.50 2.25
C THR A 670 -33.23 18.63 3.22
N GLY A 671 -32.49 17.54 3.40
CA GLY A 671 -31.22 17.52 4.14
C GLY A 671 -30.09 16.98 3.26
N GLY A 672 -29.08 17.79 2.97
CA GLY A 672 -27.93 17.37 2.15
C GLY A 672 -26.79 16.82 3.00
N SER A 673 -26.28 15.63 2.67
CA SER A 673 -24.96 15.17 3.13
C SER A 673 -24.15 14.71 1.92
N GLY A 674 -22.96 15.28 1.74
CA GLY A 674 -22.02 14.85 0.71
C GLY A 674 -21.17 13.70 1.25
N TRP A 675 -21.24 12.53 0.60
CA TRP A 675 -20.41 11.37 0.93
C TRP A 675 -19.23 11.28 -0.02
N GLY A 676 -18.03 11.02 0.53
CA GLY A 676 -16.79 10.79 -0.21
C GLY A 676 -16.70 9.36 -0.76
N PHE A 677 -15.86 9.21 -1.79
CA PHE A 677 -15.66 8.06 -2.67
C PHE A 677 -15.80 6.65 -2.05
N GLY A 678 -16.81 5.91 -2.51
CA GLY A 678 -17.07 4.49 -2.27
C GLY A 678 -18.25 4.00 -3.13
N GLU A 679 -18.50 2.68 -3.18
CA GLU A 679 -19.73 2.15 -3.79
C GLU A 679 -20.97 2.71 -3.05
N PRO A 680 -22.04 3.10 -3.77
CA PRO A 680 -23.23 3.65 -3.13
C PRO A 680 -23.86 2.59 -2.21
N PRO A 681 -24.14 2.93 -0.93
CA PRO A 681 -24.75 1.99 0.00
C PRO A 681 -26.16 1.61 -0.47
N THR A 682 -26.56 0.36 -0.23
CA THR A 682 -27.92 -0.09 -0.54
C THR A 682 -28.94 0.67 0.31
N GLN A 683 -30.19 0.76 -0.17
CA GLN A 683 -31.30 1.36 0.58
C GLN A 683 -31.41 0.81 2.01
N GLN A 684 -31.16 -0.49 2.20
CA GLN A 684 -31.20 -1.14 3.50
C GLN A 684 -30.02 -0.73 4.40
N GLU A 685 -28.80 -0.64 3.85
CA GLU A 685 -27.62 -0.18 4.60
C GLU A 685 -27.72 1.29 5.00
N VAL A 686 -28.34 2.13 4.17
CA VAL A 686 -28.64 3.53 4.53
C VAL A 686 -29.71 3.59 5.62
N LEU A 687 -30.76 2.78 5.55
CA LEU A 687 -31.77 2.70 6.60
C LEU A 687 -31.17 2.20 7.92
N ASP A 688 -30.27 1.23 7.87
CA ASP A 688 -29.60 0.68 9.05
C ASP A 688 -28.51 1.63 9.59
N TYR A 689 -27.84 2.40 8.73
CA TYR A 689 -26.96 3.51 9.11
C TYR A 689 -27.76 4.66 9.74
N ALA A 690 -28.88 5.08 9.17
CA ALA A 690 -29.75 6.11 9.75
C ALA A 690 -30.34 5.68 11.11
N ARG A 691 -30.60 4.38 11.31
CA ARG A 691 -31.02 3.81 12.60
C ARG A 691 -29.89 3.72 13.63
N SER A 692 -28.63 3.56 13.20
CA SER A 692 -27.47 3.33 14.08
C SER A 692 -26.65 4.59 14.36
N ALA A 693 -26.49 5.48 13.37
CA ALA A 693 -25.99 6.82 13.56
C ALA A 693 -27.04 7.60 14.35
N SER A 694 -26.68 8.04 15.55
CA SER A 694 -27.49 8.89 16.42
C SER A 694 -27.90 10.23 15.81
N LEU A 695 -27.52 10.52 14.55
CA LEU A 695 -27.95 11.67 13.76
C LEU A 695 -29.44 11.62 13.38
N TRP A 696 -30.07 10.44 13.32
CA TRP A 696 -31.49 10.32 12.99
C TRP A 696 -32.17 9.20 13.78
N ARG A 697 -31.98 9.17 15.11
CA ARG A 697 -33.05 8.59 15.93
C ARG A 697 -34.23 9.56 15.86
N PHE A 698 -35.19 9.27 15.01
CA PHE A 698 -36.55 9.79 15.08
C PHE A 698 -37.42 8.83 15.90
N PRO A 699 -37.36 8.82 17.25
CA PRO A 699 -38.30 8.04 18.01
C PRO A 699 -39.65 8.76 17.98
N GLY A 700 -40.60 8.22 17.21
CA GLY A 700 -42.01 8.56 17.31
C GLY A 700 -42.44 9.85 16.59
N ALA A 701 -43.74 9.87 16.29
CA ALA A 701 -44.49 10.91 15.58
C ALA A 701 -43.99 12.35 15.81
N TRP A 702 -43.81 13.12 14.73
CA TRP A 702 -43.64 14.57 14.90
C TRP A 702 -44.98 15.20 15.28
N PRO A 703 -44.99 16.22 16.13
CA PRO A 703 -46.15 17.07 16.32
C PRO A 703 -46.52 17.78 15.03
N VAL A 704 -47.65 17.41 14.46
CA VAL A 704 -48.33 18.20 13.44
C VAL A 704 -49.47 18.95 14.12
N THR A 705 -49.38 20.26 14.15
CA THR A 705 -50.46 21.15 14.53
C THR A 705 -51.28 21.47 13.30
N VAL A 706 -52.48 20.89 13.19
CA VAL A 706 -53.46 21.27 12.17
C VAL A 706 -54.30 22.41 12.71
N THR A 707 -54.26 23.58 12.08
CA THR A 707 -55.11 24.71 12.47
C THR A 707 -56.35 24.72 11.58
N LYS A 708 -57.52 24.64 12.22
CA LYS A 708 -58.81 24.79 11.54
C LYS A 708 -59.18 26.26 11.41
#